data_AF-A0A9E4CKV9-F1
#
_entry.id   AF-A0A9E4CKV9-F1
#
_cell.length_a   1.000
_cell.length_b   1.000
_cell.length_c   1.000
_cell.angle_alpha   90.00
_cell.angle_beta   90.00
_cell.angle_gamma   90.00
#
_symmetry.space_group_name_H-M   'P 1'
#
loop_
_entity.id
_entity.type
_entity.pdbx_description
1 polymer ?
#
loop_
_entity_poly.entity_id
_entity_poly.type
_entity_poly.pdbx_seq_one_letter_code
_entity_poly.pdbx_strand_id
1 'polypeptide(L)'
;KTGLDEATLFKAIRDQLQYKFGSKGARVVEDNIRVVKRGYDEVHEITNKNISTSANGNGKAAAQALPIPIMLKQFPQSQAPDTDIHRFWEQTGEFYARGMGTDVITDPFIGLSHMPALTSVFRDMTSIRFEHPQWIPENCTACGDCWTVCPDTAIPGLVNDVSEVLDTVVKHLQKAGHKLEHLPKAARQLESKLRAIFDEAGDKGAVRPMISEGIAKTIKDSSLDDDQKQVLRKEFKLFEAALGDFQFALSRPYYSVPEGKQKNSGGLLSITVNPYTCKGCMECVAVCDDDALRKVTQSEESIKGLKQDWDFWLELPTTPQKFIRVDNLEERIGALETILLDKNVYGALASGDGACVGCSEKTVLHLFVATMEALMQPRVEKHVEYLNDLIQRLEKHIQIKLVENVDVSDTDAMAKVVQEMSNSDLTLSGIAGRMEKLQGTKPIDQEWLRRATQLLAKLKNLRWKYTTGTTGRGRSSMGWLNATGCTSVWGSTYPFNPYPFPWANHLFQDSASMAMGIFEGHMAKMADGFRTIRLAELELEGKYNPAEHDPYFTYFNWHQFTDEEWLLCPPVVAVGGDGAMYDIGFQNVSRALSSGKPVKIVVVDTQVYSNTGGQACTSGFIGQISDMAQYGKAIKGKEEPRKEIGLIGMAHRNTYVMQSTMAYPSHMIEGFIEGLMARRPALFNLYTSCQPEHGIADDKGAEQAKLVVESRAYPLFRYNPDNGKTPQECFDLEGNPAIDALWPTYTLKYVESGREKSMELPLTFADFAVTEARFRKHFRKAPQDTWNENMVHVSEYLAMNTDEREGKFPYVWALDAKQHLSRLLVAQPIIESCQDRLDYWIMLKAMAGVDKPETSKENLEQQIRAEVVGNIAAGLMNLAGGNGAGLASLAATPAPAATATAAQPAAAAPSGGDGYLAPWLDTPNCTACDECININSKIFAYNADKKAYIKDPNAGPYSDIVKAAEKCTAQVIHPGLPQDRNAKDIDKWIKRAEKFN
;
A
#
# COMPACT_ATOMS: atom_id res chain seq x y z
N LYS A 1 -40.45 -13.76 40.51
CA LYS A 1 -39.45 -13.57 41.59
C LYS A 1 -39.27 -12.11 42.05
N THR A 2 -39.87 -11.10 41.39
CA THR A 2 -39.89 -9.70 41.89
C THR A 2 -41.29 -9.09 42.04
N GLY A 3 -42.36 -9.72 41.54
CA GLY A 3 -43.74 -9.27 41.77
C GLY A 3 -44.10 -7.91 41.15
N LEU A 4 -43.32 -7.44 40.17
CA LEU A 4 -43.58 -6.18 39.47
C LEU A 4 -44.77 -6.35 38.53
N ASP A 5 -45.74 -5.44 38.63
CA ASP A 5 -46.72 -5.21 37.58
C ASP A 5 -46.08 -4.45 36.40
N GLU A 6 -46.80 -4.35 35.29
CA GLU A 6 -46.31 -3.69 34.06
C GLU A 6 -45.85 -2.25 34.33
N ALA A 7 -46.61 -1.49 35.12
CA ALA A 7 -46.31 -0.10 35.45
C ALA A 7 -45.01 0.04 36.25
N THR A 8 -44.83 -0.80 37.27
CA THR A 8 -43.63 -0.81 38.12
C THR A 8 -42.40 -1.34 37.39
N LEU A 9 -42.56 -2.28 36.46
CA LEU A 9 -41.49 -2.74 35.57
C LEU A 9 -40.98 -1.62 34.67
N PHE A 10 -41.87 -0.97 33.91
CA PHE A 10 -41.46 0.11 33.00
C PHE A 10 -40.93 1.33 33.75
N LYS A 11 -41.42 1.60 34.97
CA LYS A 11 -40.83 2.61 35.83
C LYS A 11 -39.39 2.25 36.21
N ALA A 12 -39.12 1.03 36.65
CA ALA A 12 -37.77 0.60 37.01
C ALA A 12 -36.80 0.64 35.81
N ILE A 13 -37.25 0.24 34.62
CA ILE A 13 -36.47 0.33 33.38
C ILE A 13 -36.20 1.80 33.04
N ARG A 14 -37.20 2.68 33.15
CA ARG A 14 -37.02 4.12 32.90
C ARG A 14 -36.03 4.72 33.89
N ASP A 15 -36.14 4.42 35.16
CA ASP A 15 -35.23 4.92 36.21
C ASP A 15 -33.78 4.50 35.90
N GLN A 16 -33.56 3.27 35.42
CA GLN A 16 -32.25 2.80 34.96
C GLN A 16 -31.76 3.51 33.68
N LEU A 17 -32.63 3.69 32.68
CA LEU A 17 -32.27 4.41 31.46
C LEU A 17 -31.99 5.89 31.74
N GLN A 18 -32.71 6.51 32.68
CA GLN A 18 -32.46 7.87 33.14
C GLN A 18 -31.10 7.97 33.84
N TYR A 19 -30.77 7.02 34.70
CA TYR A 19 -29.46 6.95 35.36
C TYR A 19 -28.32 6.81 34.34
N LYS A 20 -28.46 5.92 33.35
CA LYS A 20 -27.40 5.62 32.35
C LYS A 20 -27.29 6.65 31.23
N PHE A 21 -28.42 7.17 30.74
CA PHE A 21 -28.50 7.97 29.51
C PHE A 21 -29.11 9.36 29.72
N GLY A 22 -29.53 9.73 30.93
CA GLY A 22 -30.14 11.04 31.19
C GLY A 22 -29.24 12.21 30.82
N SER A 23 -27.92 12.06 30.95
CA SER A 23 -26.93 13.05 30.52
C SER A 23 -26.85 13.23 28.99
N LYS A 24 -27.36 12.28 28.20
CA LYS A 24 -27.50 12.37 26.74
C LYS A 24 -28.79 13.06 26.30
N GLY A 25 -29.66 13.45 27.25
CA GLY A 25 -30.90 14.17 27.03
C GLY A 25 -32.15 13.31 27.20
N ALA A 26 -33.25 13.95 27.62
CA ALA A 26 -34.52 13.27 27.93
C ALA A 26 -35.10 12.50 26.72
N ARG A 27 -34.91 13.02 25.50
CA ARG A 27 -35.35 12.35 24.27
C ARG A 27 -34.73 10.95 24.10
N VAL A 28 -33.44 10.80 24.43
CA VAL A 28 -32.74 9.50 24.32
C VAL A 28 -33.38 8.48 25.26
N VAL A 29 -33.70 8.90 26.50
CA VAL A 29 -34.34 8.03 27.49
C VAL A 29 -35.73 7.61 27.02
N GLU A 30 -36.54 8.54 26.53
CA GLU A 30 -37.90 8.26 26.06
C GLU A 30 -37.93 7.42 24.78
N ASP A 31 -37.01 7.63 23.83
CA ASP A 31 -36.90 6.81 22.63
C ASP A 31 -36.50 5.36 23.01
N ASN A 32 -35.56 5.17 23.96
CA ASN A 32 -35.23 3.83 24.48
C ASN A 32 -36.44 3.18 25.16
N ILE A 33 -37.19 3.91 25.99
CA ILE A 33 -38.41 3.38 26.62
C ILE A 33 -39.46 2.98 25.60
N ARG A 34 -39.64 3.75 24.53
CA ARG A 34 -40.55 3.40 23.43
C ARG A 34 -40.19 2.05 22.82
N VAL A 35 -38.91 1.80 22.58
CA VAL A 35 -38.42 0.52 22.02
C VAL A 35 -38.67 -0.64 22.99
N VAL A 36 -38.39 -0.47 24.28
CA VAL A 36 -38.64 -1.51 25.29
C VAL A 36 -40.13 -1.86 25.35
N LYS A 37 -41.02 -0.85 25.35
CA LYS A 37 -42.47 -1.07 25.34
C LYS A 37 -42.92 -1.82 24.10
N ARG A 38 -42.47 -1.36 22.92
CA ARG A 38 -42.76 -2.04 21.66
C ARG A 38 -42.32 -3.51 21.69
N GLY A 39 -41.12 -3.80 22.20
CA GLY A 39 -40.65 -5.17 22.36
C GLY A 39 -41.49 -5.99 23.34
N TYR A 40 -41.98 -5.39 24.42
CA TYR A 40 -42.90 -6.06 25.36
C TYR A 40 -44.25 -6.40 24.70
N ASP A 41 -44.81 -5.47 23.94
CA ASP A 41 -46.11 -5.62 23.28
C ASP A 41 -46.05 -6.57 22.07
N GLU A 42 -44.93 -6.55 21.33
CA GLU A 42 -44.75 -7.36 20.12
C GLU A 42 -44.23 -8.78 20.41
N VAL A 43 -43.80 -9.09 21.64
CA VAL A 43 -43.43 -10.47 22.02
C VAL A 43 -44.68 -11.31 22.23
N HIS A 44 -44.87 -12.30 21.36
CA HIS A 44 -45.97 -13.25 21.41
C HIS A 44 -45.46 -14.68 21.55
N GLU A 45 -46.18 -15.51 22.31
CA GLU A 45 -45.87 -16.93 22.41
C GLU A 45 -46.21 -17.64 21.09
N ILE A 46 -45.24 -18.38 20.54
CA ILE A 46 -45.49 -19.32 19.45
C ILE A 46 -46.15 -20.58 20.05
N THR A 47 -47.48 -20.60 20.04
CA THR A 47 -48.30 -21.68 20.62
C THR A 47 -48.37 -22.94 19.75
N ASN A 48 -48.30 -22.79 18.43
CA ASN A 48 -48.28 -23.89 17.47
C ASN A 48 -46.86 -24.41 17.21
N LYS A 49 -46.41 -25.35 18.04
CA LYS A 49 -45.11 -26.02 17.90
C LYS A 49 -45.30 -27.35 17.17
N ASN A 50 -45.44 -27.32 15.85
CA ASN A 50 -45.44 -28.54 15.04
C ASN A 50 -44.04 -29.17 15.06
N ILE A 51 -43.79 -30.05 16.02
CA ILE A 51 -42.57 -30.85 16.06
C ILE A 51 -42.73 -31.94 14.99
N SER A 52 -42.15 -31.74 13.80
CA SER A 52 -42.04 -32.85 12.85
C SER A 52 -41.09 -33.88 13.45
N THR A 53 -41.59 -35.09 13.73
CA THR A 53 -40.74 -36.28 13.97
C THR A 53 -39.90 -36.64 12.73
N SER A 54 -40.20 -36.02 11.59
CA SER A 54 -39.40 -35.97 10.37
C SER A 54 -38.15 -35.08 10.46
N ALA A 55 -37.70 -34.71 11.67
CA ALA A 55 -36.47 -33.93 11.88
C ALA A 55 -35.20 -34.75 11.58
N ASN A 56 -35.08 -35.21 10.33
CA ASN A 56 -33.81 -35.39 9.64
C ASN A 56 -33.18 -34.03 9.26
N GLY A 57 -33.78 -32.88 9.62
CA GLY A 57 -33.29 -31.54 9.23
C GLY A 57 -32.40 -30.86 10.28
N ASN A 58 -32.89 -30.65 11.51
CA ASN A 58 -32.20 -29.76 12.44
C ASN A 58 -31.09 -30.46 13.27
N GLY A 59 -31.17 -31.78 13.47
CA GLY A 59 -30.07 -32.56 14.06
C GLY A 59 -28.99 -32.97 13.04
N LYS A 60 -29.32 -32.98 11.74
CA LYS A 60 -28.35 -33.30 10.67
C LYS A 60 -27.62 -32.08 10.12
N ALA A 61 -28.13 -30.86 10.30
CA ALA A 61 -27.40 -29.65 9.93
C ALA A 61 -26.05 -29.51 10.67
N ALA A 62 -25.97 -30.01 11.91
CA ALA A 62 -24.71 -30.10 12.65
C ALA A 62 -23.81 -31.28 12.19
N ALA A 63 -24.37 -32.29 11.53
CA ALA A 63 -23.67 -33.50 11.12
C ALA A 63 -23.16 -33.48 9.66
N GLN A 64 -23.64 -32.54 8.84
CA GLN A 64 -23.21 -32.44 7.45
C GLN A 64 -21.93 -31.60 7.35
N ALA A 65 -20.90 -32.16 6.72
CA ALA A 65 -19.64 -31.46 6.56
C ALA A 65 -19.82 -30.18 5.73
N LEU A 66 -19.23 -29.07 6.16
CA LEU A 66 -19.29 -27.83 5.37
C LEU A 66 -18.41 -27.98 4.10
N PRO A 67 -18.84 -27.43 2.96
CA PRO A 67 -18.00 -27.40 1.78
C PRO A 67 -16.73 -26.58 2.05
N ILE A 68 -15.63 -26.97 1.40
CA ILE A 68 -14.38 -26.21 1.43
C ILE A 68 -14.66 -24.76 0.94
N PRO A 69 -14.30 -23.73 1.72
CA PRO A 69 -14.45 -22.33 1.35
C PRO A 69 -13.78 -22.04 0.00
N ILE A 70 -14.41 -21.21 -0.84
CA ILE A 70 -13.89 -20.95 -2.19
C ILE A 70 -12.50 -20.31 -2.18
N MET A 71 -12.24 -19.43 -1.21
CA MET A 71 -10.92 -18.80 -1.04
C MET A 71 -9.86 -19.84 -0.64
N LEU A 72 -10.22 -20.85 0.15
CA LEU A 72 -9.33 -21.96 0.51
C LEU A 72 -8.97 -22.83 -0.71
N LYS A 73 -9.90 -23.03 -1.64
CA LYS A 73 -9.65 -23.82 -2.87
C LYS A 73 -8.56 -23.24 -3.76
N GLN A 74 -8.21 -21.97 -3.60
CA GLN A 74 -7.17 -21.30 -4.38
C GLN A 74 -5.75 -21.70 -3.93
N PHE A 75 -5.61 -22.34 -2.77
CA PHE A 75 -4.31 -22.69 -2.20
C PHE A 75 -3.97 -24.18 -2.41
N PRO A 76 -2.70 -24.53 -2.67
CA PRO A 76 -2.28 -25.92 -2.75
C PRO A 76 -2.30 -26.59 -1.37
N GLN A 77 -2.37 -27.92 -1.38
CA GLN A 77 -2.16 -28.73 -0.18
C GLN A 77 -0.66 -28.76 0.18
N SER A 78 -0.32 -28.54 1.45
CA SER A 78 1.08 -28.63 1.90
C SER A 78 1.54 -30.08 2.01
N GLN A 79 2.83 -30.33 1.77
CA GLN A 79 3.44 -31.64 2.01
C GLN A 79 3.65 -31.94 3.51
N ALA A 80 3.60 -30.90 4.36
CA ALA A 80 3.80 -31.04 5.80
C ALA A 80 2.51 -30.71 6.57
N PRO A 81 2.04 -31.59 7.48
CA PRO A 81 0.77 -31.41 8.18
C PRO A 81 0.65 -30.14 9.04
N ASP A 82 1.77 -29.61 9.50
CA ASP A 82 1.88 -28.42 10.34
C ASP A 82 1.60 -27.12 9.57
N THR A 83 1.75 -27.15 8.24
CA THR A 83 1.52 -26.02 7.34
C THR A 83 0.38 -26.27 6.35
N ASP A 84 -0.28 -27.43 6.42
CA ASP A 84 -1.39 -27.79 5.55
C ASP A 84 -2.71 -27.13 5.99
N ILE A 85 -3.09 -26.08 5.27
CA ILE A 85 -4.32 -25.32 5.52
C ILE A 85 -5.59 -26.14 5.22
N HIS A 86 -5.55 -27.11 4.30
CA HIS A 86 -6.71 -27.95 3.96
C HIS A 86 -7.03 -28.94 5.07
N ARG A 87 -5.99 -29.62 5.58
CA ARG A 87 -6.08 -30.45 6.79
C ARG A 87 -6.62 -29.64 7.97
N PHE A 88 -6.09 -28.43 8.19
CA PHE A 88 -6.51 -27.59 9.30
C PHE A 88 -7.96 -27.12 9.18
N TRP A 89 -8.47 -26.87 7.97
CA TRP A 89 -9.90 -26.64 7.74
C TRP A 89 -10.74 -27.84 8.19
N GLU A 90 -10.45 -29.04 7.70
CA GLU A 90 -11.20 -30.25 8.02
C GLU A 90 -11.20 -30.56 9.54
N GLN A 91 -10.07 -30.37 10.20
CA GLN A 91 -9.89 -30.76 11.60
C GLN A 91 -10.23 -29.65 12.61
N THR A 92 -10.20 -28.38 12.21
CA THR A 92 -10.41 -27.23 13.11
C THR A 92 -11.32 -26.17 12.51
N GLY A 93 -10.99 -25.66 11.32
CA GLY A 93 -11.70 -24.53 10.71
C GLY A 93 -13.21 -24.77 10.56
N GLU A 94 -13.59 -25.96 10.11
CA GLU A 94 -14.98 -26.39 9.94
C GLU A 94 -15.75 -26.43 11.27
N PHE A 95 -15.12 -26.91 12.34
CA PHE A 95 -15.72 -26.94 13.67
C PHE A 95 -16.00 -25.53 14.19
N TYR A 96 -15.05 -24.62 14.04
CA TYR A 96 -15.27 -23.21 14.39
C TYR A 96 -16.37 -22.58 13.54
N ALA A 97 -16.43 -22.87 12.24
CA ALA A 97 -17.48 -22.37 11.35
C ALA A 97 -18.88 -22.87 11.73
N ARG A 98 -19.00 -24.06 12.35
CA ARG A 98 -20.26 -24.62 12.88
C ARG A 98 -20.60 -24.16 14.31
N GLY A 99 -19.75 -23.35 14.94
CA GLY A 99 -19.90 -22.99 16.36
C GLY A 99 -19.53 -24.12 17.34
N MET A 100 -18.80 -25.13 16.86
CA MET A 100 -18.35 -26.31 17.61
C MET A 100 -16.85 -26.23 17.97
N GLY A 101 -16.30 -25.02 18.14
CA GLY A 101 -14.87 -24.82 18.41
C GLY A 101 -14.38 -25.52 19.69
N THR A 102 -15.27 -25.77 20.65
CA THR A 102 -14.97 -26.54 21.88
C THR A 102 -14.84 -28.03 21.66
N ASP A 103 -15.34 -28.55 20.53
CA ASP A 103 -15.32 -29.98 20.20
C ASP A 103 -14.05 -30.37 19.43
N VAL A 104 -13.18 -29.39 19.13
CA VAL A 104 -11.87 -29.63 18.50
C VAL A 104 -10.97 -30.37 19.48
N ILE A 105 -10.53 -31.57 19.10
CA ILE A 105 -9.57 -32.35 19.88
C ILE A 105 -8.17 -31.72 19.79
N THR A 106 -7.43 -31.75 20.90
CA THR A 106 -6.04 -31.28 20.91
C THR A 106 -5.17 -32.19 20.05
N ASP A 107 -4.66 -31.65 18.94
CA ASP A 107 -3.59 -32.26 18.15
C ASP A 107 -2.20 -31.73 18.59
N PRO A 108 -1.08 -32.32 18.12
CA PRO A 108 0.27 -31.86 18.49
C PRO A 108 0.57 -30.40 18.12
N PHE A 109 -0.07 -29.84 17.10
CA PHE A 109 0.12 -28.47 16.63
C PHE A 109 -0.67 -27.48 17.49
N ILE A 110 -1.93 -27.80 17.80
CA ILE A 110 -2.76 -27.05 18.75
C ILE A 110 -2.07 -27.02 20.12
N GLY A 111 -1.53 -28.15 20.58
CA GLY A 111 -0.75 -28.23 21.81
C GLY A 111 0.50 -27.33 21.84
N LEU A 112 1.01 -26.95 20.66
CA LEU A 112 2.15 -26.03 20.48
C LEU A 112 1.72 -24.61 20.08
N SER A 113 0.41 -24.31 20.05
CA SER A 113 -0.14 -23.05 19.54
C SER A 113 0.29 -22.72 18.11
N HIS A 114 0.49 -23.75 17.28
CA HIS A 114 0.87 -23.61 15.88
C HIS A 114 -0.37 -23.60 14.98
N MET A 115 -0.41 -22.67 14.03
CA MET A 115 -1.49 -22.48 13.09
C MET A 115 -0.90 -22.26 11.69
N PRO A 116 -1.42 -22.92 10.64
CA PRO A 116 -1.00 -22.63 9.28
C PRO A 116 -1.21 -21.16 8.92
N ALA A 117 -0.40 -20.64 8.01
CA ALA A 117 -0.59 -19.32 7.41
C ALA A 117 -1.95 -19.25 6.68
N LEU A 118 -2.53 -18.05 6.57
CA LEU A 118 -3.76 -17.75 5.81
C LEU A 118 -5.06 -18.41 6.25
N THR A 119 -5.15 -18.97 7.45
CA THR A 119 -6.40 -19.61 7.92
C THR A 119 -7.60 -18.66 8.04
N SER A 120 -7.41 -17.34 7.96
CA SER A 120 -8.50 -16.35 7.88
C SER A 120 -9.40 -16.52 6.64
N VAL A 121 -8.89 -17.12 5.56
CA VAL A 121 -9.67 -17.36 4.32
C VAL A 121 -10.86 -18.30 4.49
N PHE A 122 -10.98 -18.92 5.68
CA PHE A 122 -12.10 -19.76 6.06
C PHE A 122 -13.38 -18.97 6.32
N ARG A 123 -13.24 -17.68 6.67
CA ARG A 123 -14.33 -16.87 7.21
C ARG A 123 -15.04 -16.09 6.11
N ASP A 124 -16.37 -16.18 6.09
CA ASP A 124 -17.24 -15.36 5.23
C ASP A 124 -17.77 -14.17 6.03
N MET A 125 -17.40 -12.95 5.63
CA MET A 125 -17.81 -11.68 6.26
C MET A 125 -19.14 -11.13 5.73
N THR A 126 -19.83 -11.85 4.84
CA THR A 126 -21.11 -11.39 4.27
C THR A 126 -22.15 -11.04 5.34
N SER A 127 -22.18 -11.76 6.46
CA SER A 127 -23.20 -11.60 7.50
C SER A 127 -23.02 -10.39 8.42
N ILE A 128 -21.86 -9.71 8.39
CA ILE A 128 -21.56 -8.62 9.33
C ILE A 128 -21.82 -7.20 8.77
N ARG A 129 -22.07 -7.07 7.46
CA ARG A 129 -22.31 -5.79 6.79
C ARG A 129 -23.76 -5.63 6.37
N PHE A 130 -24.25 -4.39 6.40
CA PHE A 130 -25.58 -4.03 5.90
C PHE A 130 -25.56 -3.47 4.47
N GLU A 131 -24.43 -2.88 4.09
CA GLU A 131 -24.24 -2.22 2.80
C GLU A 131 -22.93 -2.71 2.17
N HIS A 132 -22.87 -2.66 0.84
CA HIS A 132 -21.65 -2.92 0.07
C HIS A 132 -21.48 -1.83 -1.00
N PRO A 133 -20.26 -1.62 -1.52
CA PRO A 133 -20.09 -0.71 -2.65
C PRO A 133 -20.62 -1.36 -3.93
N GLN A 134 -21.25 -0.55 -4.78
CA GLN A 134 -21.59 -0.86 -6.16
C GLN A 134 -20.71 -0.02 -7.07
N TRP A 135 -20.05 -0.66 -8.04
CA TRP A 135 -19.21 0.01 -9.01
C TRP A 135 -19.99 0.44 -10.25
N ILE A 136 -19.72 1.66 -10.72
CA ILE A 136 -20.29 2.30 -11.91
C ILE A 136 -19.14 2.55 -12.90
N PRO A 137 -18.91 1.63 -13.86
CA PRO A 137 -17.74 1.64 -14.74
C PRO A 137 -17.56 2.93 -15.55
N GLU A 138 -18.67 3.52 -16.02
CA GLU A 138 -18.67 4.66 -16.93
C GLU A 138 -18.18 5.97 -16.28
N ASN A 139 -18.24 6.02 -14.94
CA ASN A 139 -17.74 7.14 -14.15
C ASN A 139 -16.29 6.92 -13.70
N CYS A 140 -15.75 5.70 -13.83
CA CYS A 140 -14.46 5.33 -13.27
C CYS A 140 -13.30 5.98 -14.04
N THR A 141 -12.53 6.84 -13.37
CA THR A 141 -11.32 7.47 -13.91
C THR A 141 -10.07 6.59 -13.78
N ALA A 142 -10.20 5.44 -13.12
CA ALA A 142 -9.12 4.51 -12.81
C ALA A 142 -7.96 5.13 -11.98
N CYS A 143 -8.31 5.99 -11.02
CA CYS A 143 -7.36 6.59 -10.07
C CYS A 143 -6.70 5.55 -9.14
N GLY A 144 -7.46 4.56 -8.68
CA GLY A 144 -7.00 3.50 -7.81
C GLY A 144 -7.06 3.78 -6.30
N ASP A 145 -7.64 4.91 -5.91
CA ASP A 145 -7.80 5.26 -4.49
C ASP A 145 -8.61 4.19 -3.74
N CYS A 146 -9.70 3.70 -4.34
CA CYS A 146 -10.62 2.76 -3.71
C CYS A 146 -9.97 1.44 -3.27
N TRP A 147 -9.10 0.85 -4.09
CA TRP A 147 -8.39 -0.38 -3.75
C TRP A 147 -7.13 -0.12 -2.92
N THR A 148 -6.57 1.09 -2.99
CA THR A 148 -5.42 1.51 -2.17
C THR A 148 -5.81 1.70 -0.70
N VAL A 149 -6.99 2.27 -0.42
CA VAL A 149 -7.44 2.52 0.96
C VAL A 149 -8.12 1.33 1.62
N CYS A 150 -8.46 0.28 0.85
CA CYS A 150 -9.26 -0.84 1.35
C CYS A 150 -8.52 -1.64 2.45
N PRO A 151 -9.01 -1.64 3.71
CA PRO A 151 -8.32 -2.32 4.79
C PRO A 151 -8.46 -3.85 4.73
N ASP A 152 -9.38 -4.38 3.92
CA ASP A 152 -9.77 -5.79 3.95
C ASP A 152 -9.52 -6.51 2.60
N THR A 153 -8.66 -5.93 1.74
CA THR A 153 -8.32 -6.49 0.42
C THR A 153 -9.56 -6.94 -0.36
N ALA A 154 -10.63 -6.13 -0.28
CA ALA A 154 -11.97 -6.53 -0.65
C ALA A 154 -12.50 -5.90 -1.95
N ILE A 155 -11.77 -4.96 -2.55
CA ILE A 155 -12.20 -4.30 -3.79
C ILE A 155 -11.06 -4.17 -4.80
N PRO A 156 -10.42 -5.27 -5.25
CA PRO A 156 -9.30 -5.19 -6.21
C PRO A 156 -9.69 -4.54 -7.54
N GLY A 157 -8.75 -3.76 -8.10
CA GLY A 157 -8.73 -3.42 -9.51
C GLY A 157 -8.01 -4.50 -10.33
N LEU A 158 -8.48 -4.78 -11.55
CA LEU A 158 -7.85 -5.75 -12.46
C LEU A 158 -7.95 -5.24 -13.90
N VAL A 159 -6.85 -5.32 -14.65
CA VAL A 159 -6.84 -4.96 -16.07
C VAL A 159 -6.48 -6.18 -16.90
N ASN A 160 -7.34 -6.55 -17.85
CA ASN A 160 -7.10 -7.68 -18.75
C ASN A 160 -7.16 -7.24 -20.21
N ASP A 161 -6.41 -7.93 -21.07
CA ASP A 161 -6.59 -7.78 -22.51
C ASP A 161 -7.99 -8.24 -22.93
N VAL A 162 -8.55 -7.62 -23.97
CA VAL A 162 -9.86 -8.03 -24.51
C VAL A 162 -9.85 -9.53 -24.85
N SER A 163 -8.79 -10.03 -25.46
CA SER A 163 -8.62 -11.45 -25.78
C SER A 163 -8.62 -12.35 -24.54
N GLU A 164 -7.98 -11.92 -23.44
CA GLU A 164 -7.94 -12.69 -22.18
C GLU A 164 -9.34 -12.84 -21.59
N VAL A 165 -10.14 -11.77 -21.61
CA VAL A 165 -11.53 -11.82 -21.14
C VAL A 165 -12.35 -12.82 -21.96
N LEU A 166 -12.28 -12.73 -23.30
CA LEU A 166 -13.03 -13.64 -24.18
C LEU A 166 -12.58 -15.11 -24.01
N ASP A 167 -11.26 -15.34 -23.91
CA ASP A 167 -10.69 -16.68 -23.72
C ASP A 167 -11.06 -17.28 -22.36
N THR A 168 -11.11 -16.47 -21.30
CA THR A 168 -11.54 -16.92 -19.97
C THR A 168 -12.98 -17.44 -20.00
N VAL A 169 -13.90 -16.74 -20.67
CA VAL A 169 -15.29 -17.19 -20.80
C VAL A 169 -15.39 -18.51 -21.58
N VAL A 170 -14.63 -18.65 -22.67
CA VAL A 170 -14.58 -19.89 -23.45
C VAL A 170 -14.05 -21.05 -22.59
N LYS A 171 -12.97 -20.83 -21.85
CA LYS A 171 -12.39 -21.83 -20.93
C LYS A 171 -13.35 -22.20 -19.80
N HIS A 172 -14.06 -21.22 -19.23
CA HIS A 172 -15.09 -21.44 -18.21
C HIS A 172 -16.16 -22.41 -18.72
N LEU A 173 -16.71 -22.16 -19.91
CA LEU A 173 -17.73 -23.01 -20.53
C LEU A 173 -17.21 -24.44 -20.82
N GLN A 174 -15.96 -24.56 -21.29
CA GLN A 174 -15.33 -25.86 -21.52
C GLN A 174 -15.15 -26.64 -20.20
N LYS A 175 -14.72 -25.97 -19.14
CA LYS A 175 -14.57 -26.54 -17.79
C LYS A 175 -15.91 -26.96 -17.19
N ALA A 176 -16.97 -26.22 -17.49
CA ALA A 176 -18.35 -26.59 -17.15
C ALA A 176 -18.92 -27.75 -17.99
N GLY A 177 -18.13 -28.31 -18.93
CA GLY A 177 -18.50 -29.49 -19.72
C GLY A 177 -19.31 -29.18 -20.98
N HIS A 178 -19.44 -27.92 -21.38
CA HIS A 178 -20.09 -27.56 -22.64
C HIS A 178 -19.20 -27.92 -23.83
N LYS A 179 -19.78 -28.63 -24.81
CA LYS A 179 -19.14 -28.87 -26.11
C LYS A 179 -19.34 -27.65 -26.99
N LEU A 180 -18.26 -26.95 -27.29
CA LEU A 180 -18.25 -25.75 -28.12
C LEU A 180 -17.68 -26.06 -29.51
N GLU A 181 -18.49 -25.97 -30.54
CA GLU A 181 -18.14 -26.27 -31.94
C GLU A 181 -17.61 -25.04 -32.68
N HIS A 182 -18.20 -23.87 -32.45
CA HIS A 182 -17.90 -22.66 -33.23
C HIS A 182 -17.40 -21.49 -32.38
N LEU A 183 -17.80 -21.42 -31.11
CA LEU A 183 -17.50 -20.33 -30.19
C LEU A 183 -16.01 -19.99 -30.05
N PRO A 184 -15.05 -20.95 -29.91
CA PRO A 184 -13.64 -20.60 -29.72
C PRO A 184 -13.06 -19.80 -30.91
N LYS A 185 -13.49 -20.12 -32.13
CA LYS A 185 -13.09 -19.38 -33.34
C LYS A 185 -13.84 -18.05 -33.44
N ALA A 186 -15.13 -18.05 -33.13
CA ALA A 186 -15.96 -16.85 -33.18
C ALA A 186 -15.54 -15.81 -32.12
N ALA A 187 -15.09 -16.22 -30.94
CA ALA A 187 -14.56 -15.35 -29.89
C ALA A 187 -13.32 -14.56 -30.36
N ARG A 188 -12.42 -15.19 -31.13
CA ARG A 188 -11.28 -14.48 -31.74
C ARG A 188 -11.71 -13.45 -32.79
N GLN A 189 -12.77 -13.74 -33.53
CA GLN A 189 -13.33 -12.79 -34.50
C GLN A 189 -14.08 -11.64 -33.81
N LEU A 190 -14.72 -11.92 -32.68
CA LEU A 190 -15.44 -10.96 -31.87
C LEU A 190 -14.52 -9.83 -31.38
N GLU A 191 -13.29 -10.13 -30.96
CA GLU A 191 -12.34 -9.11 -30.48
C GLU A 191 -12.18 -7.94 -31.47
N SER A 192 -11.91 -8.23 -32.74
CA SER A 192 -11.71 -7.20 -33.76
C SER A 192 -12.93 -6.27 -33.92
N LYS A 193 -14.13 -6.82 -33.73
CA LYS A 193 -15.39 -6.08 -33.80
C LYS A 193 -15.63 -5.26 -32.55
N LEU A 194 -15.29 -5.81 -31.38
CA LEU A 194 -15.37 -5.09 -30.12
C LEU A 194 -14.44 -3.89 -30.11
N ARG A 195 -13.19 -4.04 -30.54
CA ARG A 195 -12.25 -2.91 -30.62
C ARG A 195 -12.78 -1.77 -31.49
N ALA A 196 -13.33 -2.08 -32.67
CA ALA A 196 -13.96 -1.06 -33.51
C ALA A 196 -15.14 -0.35 -32.82
N ILE A 197 -15.98 -1.08 -32.06
CA ILE A 197 -17.10 -0.49 -31.30
C ILE A 197 -16.58 0.36 -30.13
N PHE A 198 -15.57 -0.11 -29.42
CA PHE A 198 -14.97 0.57 -28.27
C PHE A 198 -14.29 1.88 -28.70
N ASP A 199 -13.56 1.87 -29.83
CA ASP A 199 -12.93 3.06 -30.41
C ASP A 199 -13.96 4.15 -30.76
N GLU A 200 -15.14 3.76 -31.25
CA GLU A 200 -16.24 4.69 -31.55
C GLU A 200 -16.90 5.26 -30.29
N ALA A 201 -16.94 4.49 -29.20
CA ALA A 201 -17.61 4.88 -27.97
C ALA A 201 -16.77 5.78 -27.04
N GLY A 202 -15.45 5.58 -27.02
CA GLY A 202 -14.53 6.28 -26.12
C GLY A 202 -14.70 5.90 -24.64
N ASP A 203 -14.04 6.67 -23.76
CA ASP A 203 -13.78 6.28 -22.35
C ASP A 203 -15.03 6.04 -21.48
N LYS A 204 -16.19 6.59 -21.89
CA LYS A 204 -17.46 6.50 -21.14
C LYS A 204 -18.42 5.45 -21.71
N GLY A 205 -17.93 4.63 -22.63
CA GLY A 205 -18.72 3.59 -23.26
C GLY A 205 -19.12 2.47 -22.29
N ALA A 206 -20.41 2.15 -22.24
CA ALA A 206 -20.89 0.97 -21.51
C ALA A 206 -20.44 -0.32 -22.22
N VAL A 207 -19.41 -0.99 -21.69
CA VAL A 207 -18.78 -2.15 -22.34
C VAL A 207 -19.75 -3.31 -22.52
N ARG A 208 -20.67 -3.52 -21.57
CA ARG A 208 -21.50 -4.73 -21.58
C ARG A 208 -22.52 -4.75 -22.73
N PRO A 209 -23.30 -3.69 -23.00
CA PRO A 209 -24.09 -3.58 -24.22
C PRO A 209 -23.27 -3.74 -25.50
N MET A 210 -22.03 -3.23 -25.53
CA MET A 210 -21.14 -3.32 -26.69
C MET A 210 -20.68 -4.75 -26.95
N ILE A 211 -20.50 -5.56 -25.89
CA ILE A 211 -20.22 -7.00 -26.06
C ILE A 211 -21.39 -7.68 -26.78
N SER A 212 -22.63 -7.44 -26.35
CA SER A 212 -23.82 -8.00 -27.00
C SER A 212 -23.97 -7.52 -28.46
N GLU A 213 -23.67 -6.26 -28.74
CA GLU A 213 -23.64 -5.73 -30.11
C GLU A 213 -22.56 -6.42 -30.97
N GLY A 214 -21.35 -6.56 -30.42
CA GLY A 214 -20.25 -7.25 -31.07
C GLY A 214 -20.59 -8.71 -31.36
N ILE A 215 -21.27 -9.40 -30.44
CA ILE A 215 -21.76 -10.78 -30.63
C ILE A 215 -22.76 -10.83 -31.78
N ALA A 216 -23.74 -9.92 -31.82
CA ALA A 216 -24.73 -9.87 -32.90
C ALA A 216 -24.07 -9.63 -34.27
N LYS A 217 -23.11 -8.69 -34.35
CA LYS A 217 -22.28 -8.47 -35.55
C LYS A 217 -21.45 -9.71 -35.91
N THR A 218 -20.88 -10.41 -34.93
CA THR A 218 -20.09 -11.64 -35.14
C THR A 218 -20.91 -12.75 -35.77
N ILE A 219 -22.13 -12.99 -35.26
CA ILE A 219 -23.05 -13.98 -35.81
C ILE A 219 -23.51 -13.59 -37.23
N LYS A 220 -23.81 -12.31 -37.45
CA LYS A 220 -24.28 -11.80 -38.75
C LYS A 220 -23.25 -12.01 -39.86
N ASP A 221 -22.01 -11.61 -39.63
CA ASP A 221 -20.97 -11.67 -40.67
C ASP A 221 -20.25 -13.03 -40.74
N SER A 222 -20.70 -14.01 -39.94
CA SER A 222 -20.16 -15.37 -39.99
C SER A 222 -20.46 -16.02 -41.34
N SER A 223 -19.47 -16.72 -41.89
CA SER A 223 -19.58 -17.49 -43.13
C SER A 223 -20.26 -18.86 -42.97
N LEU A 224 -20.72 -19.17 -41.76
CA LEU A 224 -21.46 -20.41 -41.44
C LEU A 224 -22.83 -20.43 -42.13
N ASP A 225 -23.34 -21.63 -42.41
CA ASP A 225 -24.72 -21.82 -42.88
C ASP A 225 -25.74 -21.52 -41.78
N ASP A 226 -27.04 -21.54 -42.12
CA ASP A 226 -28.09 -21.14 -41.18
C ASP A 226 -28.22 -22.08 -39.97
N ASP A 227 -27.97 -23.38 -40.14
CA ASP A 227 -28.05 -24.37 -39.06
C ASP A 227 -26.86 -24.22 -38.10
N GLN A 228 -25.65 -24.05 -38.65
CA GLN A 228 -24.43 -23.75 -37.89
C GLN A 228 -24.53 -22.40 -37.17
N LYS A 229 -25.14 -21.39 -37.79
CA LYS A 229 -25.44 -20.10 -37.13
C LYS A 229 -26.41 -20.25 -35.97
N GLN A 230 -27.36 -21.18 -36.02
CA GLN A 230 -28.22 -21.48 -34.87
C GLN A 230 -27.44 -22.12 -33.72
N VAL A 231 -26.48 -23.01 -34.00
CA VAL A 231 -25.58 -23.57 -32.99
C VAL A 231 -24.75 -22.45 -32.36
N LEU A 232 -24.10 -21.62 -33.17
CA LEU A 232 -23.30 -20.48 -32.69
C LEU A 232 -24.11 -19.49 -31.84
N ARG A 233 -25.37 -19.22 -32.19
CA ARG A 233 -26.29 -18.40 -31.37
C ARG A 233 -26.53 -19.01 -30.00
N LYS A 234 -26.69 -20.32 -29.90
CA LYS A 234 -26.87 -21.01 -28.61
C LYS A 234 -25.59 -20.93 -27.78
N GLU A 235 -24.43 -21.11 -28.40
CA GLU A 235 -23.14 -20.98 -27.73
C GLU A 235 -22.87 -19.56 -27.23
N PHE A 236 -23.18 -18.53 -28.03
CA PHE A 236 -23.06 -17.14 -27.58
C PHE A 236 -24.06 -16.78 -26.48
N LYS A 237 -25.25 -17.41 -26.43
CA LYS A 237 -26.14 -17.27 -25.26
C LYS A 237 -25.51 -17.84 -23.99
N LEU A 238 -24.80 -18.97 -24.08
CA LEU A 238 -24.03 -19.51 -22.96
C LEU A 238 -22.87 -18.57 -22.58
N PHE A 239 -22.21 -17.98 -23.57
CA PHE A 239 -21.15 -16.99 -23.37
C PHE A 239 -21.65 -15.74 -22.62
N GLU A 240 -22.79 -15.18 -23.03
CA GLU A 240 -23.41 -14.04 -22.34
C GLU A 240 -23.83 -14.40 -20.92
N ALA A 241 -24.40 -15.60 -20.72
CA ALA A 241 -24.78 -16.09 -19.40
C ALA A 241 -23.58 -16.35 -18.48
N ALA A 242 -22.46 -16.84 -19.01
CA ALA A 242 -21.23 -17.07 -18.25
C ALA A 242 -20.54 -15.77 -17.82
N LEU A 243 -20.60 -14.73 -18.67
CA LEU A 243 -20.14 -13.39 -18.28
C LEU A 243 -21.09 -12.72 -17.26
N GLY A 244 -22.37 -13.11 -17.23
CA GLY A 244 -23.35 -12.58 -16.29
C GLY A 244 -23.42 -11.04 -16.31
N ASP A 245 -23.52 -10.47 -15.11
CA ASP A 245 -23.59 -9.02 -14.87
C ASP A 245 -22.21 -8.38 -14.64
N PHE A 246 -21.12 -9.15 -14.84
CA PHE A 246 -19.75 -8.67 -14.63
C PHE A 246 -19.44 -7.48 -15.54
N GLN A 247 -18.92 -6.41 -14.94
CA GLN A 247 -18.72 -5.12 -15.59
C GLN A 247 -17.26 -4.85 -15.97
N PHE A 248 -17.07 -4.01 -16.99
CA PHE A 248 -15.77 -3.54 -17.45
C PHE A 248 -15.84 -2.05 -17.83
N ALA A 249 -14.71 -1.35 -17.74
CA ALA A 249 -14.56 0.05 -18.15
C ALA A 249 -13.49 0.22 -19.24
N LEU A 250 -13.76 1.11 -20.20
CA LEU A 250 -12.78 1.62 -21.18
C LEU A 250 -12.00 2.79 -20.59
N SER A 251 -11.35 2.59 -19.45
CA SER A 251 -10.68 3.70 -18.77
C SER A 251 -9.52 4.26 -19.59
N ARG A 252 -9.33 5.58 -19.58
CA ARG A 252 -8.24 6.27 -20.29
C ARG A 252 -6.83 5.66 -20.09
N PRO A 253 -6.35 5.41 -18.86
CA PRO A 253 -4.99 4.87 -18.64
C PRO A 253 -4.76 3.48 -19.23
N TYR A 254 -5.80 2.66 -19.33
CA TYR A 254 -5.66 1.25 -19.67
C TYR A 254 -6.21 0.89 -21.05
N TYR A 255 -7.16 1.66 -21.58
CA TYR A 255 -7.72 1.46 -22.92
C TYR A 255 -7.21 2.52 -23.90
N SER A 256 -7.70 3.76 -23.80
CA SER A 256 -7.51 4.78 -24.84
C SER A 256 -6.07 5.24 -25.03
N VAL A 257 -5.29 5.39 -23.95
CA VAL A 257 -3.87 5.77 -24.07
C VAL A 257 -3.03 4.66 -24.72
N PRO A 258 -3.08 3.40 -24.26
CA PRO A 258 -2.43 2.31 -24.98
C PRO A 258 -2.89 2.18 -26.43
N GLU A 259 -4.21 2.16 -26.68
CA GLU A 259 -4.78 2.00 -28.02
C GLU A 259 -4.33 3.11 -28.99
N GLY A 260 -4.22 4.36 -28.50
CA GLY A 260 -3.69 5.49 -29.25
C GLY A 260 -2.19 5.39 -29.56
N LYS A 261 -1.39 4.72 -28.71
CA LYS A 261 0.05 4.48 -28.94
C LYS A 261 0.28 3.29 -29.88
N GLN A 262 -0.44 2.20 -29.66
CA GLN A 262 -0.35 0.98 -30.44
C GLN A 262 -1.73 0.36 -30.58
N LYS A 263 -2.18 0.16 -31.83
CA LYS A 263 -3.44 -0.52 -32.12
C LYS A 263 -3.49 -1.92 -31.48
N ASN A 264 -4.67 -2.27 -30.99
CA ASN A 264 -5.00 -3.49 -30.27
C ASN A 264 -4.26 -3.68 -28.94
N SER A 265 -3.80 -2.61 -28.30
CA SER A 265 -3.07 -2.70 -27.02
C SER A 265 -3.89 -2.27 -25.80
N GLY A 266 -5.07 -1.69 -25.99
CA GLY A 266 -5.98 -1.32 -24.92
C GLY A 266 -6.55 -2.54 -24.18
N GLY A 267 -6.59 -2.44 -22.85
CA GLY A 267 -7.15 -3.41 -21.90
C GLY A 267 -8.41 -2.90 -21.20
N LEU A 268 -9.18 -3.83 -20.64
CA LEU A 268 -10.43 -3.57 -19.93
C LEU A 268 -10.18 -3.59 -18.42
N LEU A 269 -10.54 -2.50 -17.74
CA LEU A 269 -10.51 -2.43 -16.28
C LEU A 269 -11.77 -3.07 -15.69
N SER A 270 -11.63 -3.84 -14.62
CA SER A 270 -12.73 -4.23 -13.73
C SER A 270 -12.40 -3.89 -12.27
N ILE A 271 -13.42 -3.49 -11.52
CA ILE A 271 -13.37 -3.39 -10.05
C ILE A 271 -14.46 -4.31 -9.50
N THR A 272 -14.06 -5.28 -8.68
CA THR A 272 -14.97 -6.30 -8.17
C THR A 272 -14.90 -6.35 -6.66
N VAL A 273 -16.05 -6.41 -5.99
CA VAL A 273 -16.11 -6.56 -4.53
C VAL A 273 -16.02 -8.03 -4.18
N ASN A 274 -15.04 -8.40 -3.35
CA ASN A 274 -14.97 -9.71 -2.72
C ASN A 274 -16.06 -9.80 -1.63
N PRO A 275 -17.14 -10.57 -1.83
CA PRO A 275 -18.21 -10.65 -0.85
C PRO A 275 -17.75 -11.33 0.44
N TYR A 276 -16.73 -12.19 0.39
CA TYR A 276 -16.26 -12.96 1.53
C TYR A 276 -15.41 -12.13 2.50
N THR A 277 -14.77 -11.06 2.03
CA THR A 277 -13.86 -10.24 2.84
C THR A 277 -14.36 -8.83 3.11
N CYS A 278 -15.25 -8.27 2.28
CA CYS A 278 -15.76 -6.92 2.49
C CYS A 278 -16.51 -6.81 3.82
N LYS A 279 -16.09 -5.89 4.69
CA LYS A 279 -16.75 -5.61 5.97
C LYS A 279 -17.75 -4.46 5.93
N GLY A 280 -17.89 -3.79 4.79
CA GLY A 280 -18.84 -2.69 4.61
C GLY A 280 -18.42 -1.34 5.20
N CYS A 281 -17.12 -1.05 5.31
CA CYS A 281 -16.65 0.23 5.87
C CYS A 281 -16.99 1.44 5.02
N MET A 282 -17.17 1.27 3.70
CA MET A 282 -17.42 2.34 2.73
C MET A 282 -16.30 3.36 2.56
N GLU A 283 -15.09 3.12 3.09
CA GLU A 283 -13.90 3.96 2.85
C GLU A 283 -13.63 4.13 1.35
N CYS A 284 -13.74 3.05 0.58
CA CYS A 284 -13.60 3.07 -0.89
C CYS A 284 -14.61 3.98 -1.60
N VAL A 285 -15.82 4.14 -1.03
CA VAL A 285 -16.83 5.07 -1.55
C VAL A 285 -16.50 6.49 -1.12
N ALA A 286 -16.03 6.69 0.11
CA ALA A 286 -15.70 8.00 0.66
C ALA A 286 -14.54 8.69 -0.09
N VAL A 287 -13.59 7.92 -0.62
CA VAL A 287 -12.47 8.45 -1.43
C VAL A 287 -12.77 8.57 -2.92
N CYS A 288 -13.97 8.18 -3.37
CA CYS A 288 -14.33 8.23 -4.79
C CYS A 288 -15.03 9.54 -5.16
N ASP A 289 -14.28 10.51 -5.69
CA ASP A 289 -14.81 11.83 -6.08
C ASP A 289 -15.59 11.83 -7.41
N ASP A 290 -15.51 10.75 -8.18
CA ASP A 290 -16.12 10.62 -9.50
C ASP A 290 -17.52 9.99 -9.48
N ASP A 291 -18.05 9.65 -8.30
CA ASP A 291 -19.32 8.91 -8.16
C ASP A 291 -19.32 7.58 -8.96
N ALA A 292 -18.14 6.95 -9.03
CA ALA A 292 -17.93 5.63 -9.62
C ALA A 292 -18.20 4.49 -8.63
N LEU A 293 -18.34 4.80 -7.33
CA LEU A 293 -18.72 3.85 -6.29
C LEU A 293 -19.88 4.42 -5.47
N ARG A 294 -20.92 3.62 -5.25
CA ARG A 294 -22.09 4.01 -4.44
C ARG A 294 -22.40 2.98 -3.37
N LYS A 295 -22.89 3.45 -2.23
CA LYS A 295 -23.38 2.59 -1.14
C LYS A 295 -24.71 1.97 -1.56
N VAL A 296 -24.86 0.65 -1.48
CA VAL A 296 -26.12 -0.05 -1.72
C VAL A 296 -26.43 -1.01 -0.59
N THR A 297 -27.72 -1.15 -0.26
CA THR A 297 -28.18 -2.10 0.76
C THR A 297 -28.00 -3.53 0.28
N GLN A 298 -27.43 -4.36 1.14
CA GLN A 298 -27.23 -5.78 0.86
C GLN A 298 -28.57 -6.53 0.90
N SER A 299 -28.89 -7.22 -0.20
CA SER A 299 -29.97 -8.21 -0.32
C SER A 299 -29.42 -9.61 -0.67
N GLU A 300 -30.26 -10.65 -0.58
CA GLU A 300 -29.88 -12.00 -1.00
C GLU A 300 -29.47 -12.05 -2.48
N GLU A 301 -30.16 -11.30 -3.34
CA GLU A 301 -29.85 -11.16 -4.76
C GLU A 301 -28.49 -10.49 -4.96
N SER A 302 -28.21 -9.40 -4.23
CA SER A 302 -26.92 -8.71 -4.32
C SER A 302 -25.75 -9.61 -3.90
N ILE A 303 -25.93 -10.42 -2.84
CA ILE A 303 -24.91 -11.38 -2.38
C ILE A 303 -24.65 -12.43 -3.46
N LYS A 304 -25.71 -12.93 -4.11
CA LYS A 304 -25.58 -13.90 -5.20
C LYS A 304 -24.81 -13.29 -6.38
N GLY A 305 -25.15 -12.06 -6.78
CA GLY A 305 -24.44 -11.34 -7.83
C GLY A 305 -22.96 -11.17 -7.51
N LEU A 306 -22.63 -10.64 -6.31
CA LEU A 306 -21.24 -10.48 -5.87
C LEU A 306 -20.44 -11.79 -5.86
N LYS A 307 -21.06 -12.91 -5.47
CA LYS A 307 -20.41 -14.23 -5.50
C LYS A 307 -20.15 -14.69 -6.93
N GLN A 308 -21.10 -14.51 -7.84
CA GLN A 308 -20.92 -14.83 -9.26
C GLN A 308 -19.82 -13.98 -9.90
N ASP A 309 -19.81 -12.67 -9.61
CA ASP A 309 -18.80 -11.76 -10.12
C ASP A 309 -17.40 -12.11 -9.57
N TRP A 310 -17.32 -12.46 -8.29
CA TRP A 310 -16.07 -12.88 -7.68
C TRP A 310 -15.55 -14.21 -8.24
N ASP A 311 -16.44 -15.18 -8.50
CA ASP A 311 -16.08 -16.45 -9.14
C ASP A 311 -15.46 -16.21 -10.52
N PHE A 312 -16.07 -15.32 -11.32
CA PHE A 312 -15.52 -14.94 -12.62
C PHE A 312 -14.20 -14.17 -12.47
N TRP A 313 -14.11 -13.25 -11.51
CA TRP A 313 -12.89 -12.52 -11.21
C TRP A 313 -11.74 -13.47 -10.87
N LEU A 314 -11.96 -14.53 -10.08
CA LEU A 314 -10.94 -15.52 -9.75
C LEU A 314 -10.40 -16.27 -10.98
N GLU A 315 -11.22 -16.47 -12.02
CA GLU A 315 -10.81 -17.17 -13.24
C GLU A 315 -10.08 -16.29 -14.27
N LEU A 316 -10.24 -14.96 -14.19
CA LEU A 316 -9.45 -14.03 -15.00
C LEU A 316 -7.95 -14.14 -14.68
N PRO A 317 -7.03 -13.96 -15.64
CA PRO A 317 -5.60 -13.89 -15.33
C PRO A 317 -5.28 -12.62 -14.51
N THR A 318 -4.06 -12.58 -13.95
CA THR A 318 -3.56 -11.36 -13.30
C THR A 318 -3.28 -10.26 -14.33
N THR A 319 -3.18 -9.01 -13.87
CA THR A 319 -2.92 -7.86 -14.74
C THR A 319 -1.58 -8.02 -15.46
N PRO A 320 -1.53 -7.99 -16.81
CA PRO A 320 -0.29 -7.99 -17.54
C PRO A 320 0.64 -6.83 -17.15
N GLN A 321 1.95 -7.08 -17.08
CA GLN A 321 2.96 -6.08 -16.65
C GLN A 321 2.89 -4.77 -17.43
N LYS A 322 2.49 -4.80 -18.72
CA LYS A 322 2.33 -3.60 -19.56
C LYS A 322 1.29 -2.59 -19.04
N PHE A 323 0.36 -3.01 -18.19
CA PHE A 323 -0.64 -2.14 -17.56
C PHE A 323 -0.23 -1.69 -16.14
N ILE A 324 0.79 -2.30 -15.54
CA ILE A 324 1.39 -1.82 -14.30
C ILE A 324 2.30 -0.65 -14.68
N ARG A 325 1.90 0.57 -14.31
CA ARG A 325 2.53 1.84 -14.73
C ARG A 325 3.76 2.17 -13.90
N VAL A 326 4.57 1.16 -13.60
CA VAL A 326 5.83 1.28 -12.87
C VAL A 326 6.96 0.96 -13.84
N ASP A 327 7.79 1.95 -14.16
CA ASP A 327 8.91 1.76 -15.08
C ASP A 327 10.08 1.06 -14.40
N ASN A 328 10.35 1.46 -13.16
CA ASN A 328 11.36 0.83 -12.32
C ASN A 328 10.97 1.00 -10.85
N LEU A 329 10.59 -0.11 -10.21
CA LEU A 329 10.15 -0.13 -8.83
C LEU A 329 11.29 0.22 -7.85
N GLU A 330 12.48 -0.35 -8.06
CA GLU A 330 13.64 -0.11 -7.17
C GLU A 330 14.12 1.34 -7.22
N GLU A 331 14.03 1.97 -8.40
CA GLU A 331 14.34 3.39 -8.60
C GLU A 331 13.17 4.34 -8.32
N ARG A 332 11.99 3.80 -7.95
CA ARG A 332 10.79 4.57 -7.59
C ARG A 332 10.31 5.47 -8.75
N ILE A 333 10.22 4.88 -9.94
CA ILE A 333 9.84 5.58 -11.18
C ILE A 333 8.48 5.07 -11.66
N GLY A 334 7.53 5.98 -11.83
CA GLY A 334 6.16 5.68 -12.28
C GLY A 334 5.09 5.81 -11.18
N ALA A 335 3.90 5.29 -11.49
CA ALA A 335 2.73 5.25 -10.63
C ALA A 335 2.76 3.99 -9.74
N LEU A 336 3.40 4.09 -8.58
CA LEU A 336 3.80 2.93 -7.76
C LEU A 336 2.60 2.15 -7.19
N GLU A 337 1.49 2.81 -6.91
CA GLU A 337 0.25 2.20 -6.44
C GLU A 337 -0.36 1.21 -7.45
N THR A 338 0.01 1.29 -8.73
CA THR A 338 -0.47 0.35 -9.75
C THR A 338 0.06 -1.07 -9.58
N ILE A 339 1.05 -1.31 -8.71
CA ILE A 339 1.43 -2.67 -8.29
C ILE A 339 0.25 -3.45 -7.69
N LEU A 340 -0.75 -2.75 -7.13
CA LEU A 340 -1.96 -3.33 -6.56
C LEU A 340 -2.93 -3.89 -7.62
N LEU A 341 -2.66 -3.72 -8.91
CA LEU A 341 -3.40 -4.39 -9.98
C LEU A 341 -2.94 -5.84 -10.19
N ASP A 342 -1.76 -6.21 -9.69
CA ASP A 342 -1.33 -7.60 -9.65
C ASP A 342 -2.07 -8.34 -8.53
N LYS A 343 -2.66 -9.49 -8.88
CA LYS A 343 -3.49 -10.30 -7.98
C LYS A 343 -2.67 -10.90 -6.85
N ASN A 344 -1.44 -11.31 -7.14
CA ASN A 344 -0.53 -11.91 -6.17
C ASN A 344 -0.03 -10.85 -5.18
N VAL A 345 0.19 -9.62 -5.65
CA VAL A 345 0.59 -8.48 -4.82
C VAL A 345 -0.58 -7.98 -3.97
N TYR A 346 -1.75 -7.75 -4.56
CA TYR A 346 -2.93 -7.29 -3.84
C TYR A 346 -3.43 -8.32 -2.83
N GLY A 347 -3.45 -9.60 -3.20
CA GLY A 347 -3.87 -10.72 -2.35
C GLY A 347 -2.83 -11.17 -1.32
N ALA A 348 -1.69 -10.47 -1.21
CA ALA A 348 -0.60 -10.84 -0.31
C ALA A 348 -0.90 -10.63 1.18
N LEU A 349 -1.97 -9.93 1.52
CA LEU A 349 -2.51 -9.92 2.88
C LEU A 349 -3.98 -10.32 2.81
N ALA A 350 -4.32 -11.49 3.34
CA ALA A 350 -5.71 -11.91 3.34
C ALA A 350 -6.52 -11.11 4.37
N SER A 351 -7.83 -11.10 4.17
CA SER A 351 -8.79 -10.67 5.17
C SER A 351 -9.53 -11.88 5.72
N GLY A 352 -10.62 -11.68 6.46
CA GLY A 352 -11.27 -12.73 7.23
C GLY A 352 -10.85 -12.74 8.71
N ASP A 353 -10.00 -11.81 9.11
CA ASP A 353 -9.57 -11.55 10.49
C ASP A 353 -10.58 -10.71 11.30
N GLY A 354 -10.30 -10.58 12.60
CA GLY A 354 -11.13 -9.87 13.58
C GLY A 354 -10.92 -8.36 13.69
N ALA A 355 -10.21 -7.69 12.76
CA ALA A 355 -10.02 -6.24 12.85
C ALA A 355 -11.34 -5.48 12.69
N CYS A 356 -11.40 -4.28 13.28
CA CYS A 356 -12.53 -3.36 13.14
C CYS A 356 -12.83 -3.03 11.66
N VAL A 357 -14.09 -2.69 11.39
CA VAL A 357 -14.52 -2.14 10.11
C VAL A 357 -13.81 -0.79 9.89
N GLY A 358 -13.12 -0.62 8.75
CA GLY A 358 -12.37 0.61 8.47
C GLY A 358 -10.96 0.70 9.06
N CYS A 359 -10.45 -0.37 9.69
CA CYS A 359 -9.17 -0.33 10.42
C CYS A 359 -7.97 0.14 9.57
N SER A 360 -7.41 1.33 9.87
CA SER A 360 -6.28 1.88 9.13
C SER A 360 -4.97 1.14 9.33
N GLU A 361 -4.80 0.39 10.44
CA GLU A 361 -3.62 -0.49 10.61
C GLU A 361 -3.49 -1.46 9.44
N LYS A 362 -4.62 -2.03 9.00
CA LYS A 362 -4.61 -3.02 7.92
C LYS A 362 -4.28 -2.42 6.56
N THR A 363 -4.81 -1.24 6.23
CA THR A 363 -4.47 -0.55 4.98
C THR A 363 -2.97 -0.32 4.89
N VAL A 364 -2.36 0.21 5.95
CA VAL A 364 -0.91 0.47 6.00
C VAL A 364 -0.09 -0.82 5.89
N LEU A 365 -0.47 -1.87 6.61
CA LEU A 365 0.24 -3.15 6.56
C LEU A 365 0.05 -3.87 5.21
N HIS A 366 -1.12 -3.72 4.57
CA HIS A 366 -1.38 -4.23 3.22
C HIS A 366 -0.44 -3.57 2.22
N LEU A 367 -0.30 -2.24 2.24
CA LEU A 367 0.63 -1.53 1.37
C LEU A 367 2.09 -1.94 1.60
N PHE A 368 2.50 -2.14 2.86
CA PHE A 368 3.84 -2.61 3.19
C PHE A 368 4.11 -4.01 2.63
N VAL A 369 3.17 -4.94 2.85
CA VAL A 369 3.26 -6.33 2.37
C VAL A 369 3.25 -6.38 0.84
N ALA A 370 2.35 -5.63 0.20
CA ALA A 370 2.26 -5.52 -1.26
C ALA A 370 3.55 -4.96 -1.87
N THR A 371 4.11 -3.89 -1.30
CA THR A 371 5.38 -3.30 -1.76
C THR A 371 6.49 -4.32 -1.72
N MET A 372 6.57 -5.11 -0.64
CA MET A 372 7.61 -6.11 -0.51
C MET A 372 7.42 -7.26 -1.51
N GLU A 373 6.21 -7.79 -1.66
CA GLU A 373 5.94 -8.84 -2.66
C GLU A 373 6.30 -8.40 -4.08
N ALA A 374 5.94 -7.16 -4.45
CA ALA A 374 6.28 -6.59 -5.74
C ALA A 374 7.81 -6.47 -5.97
N LEU A 375 8.60 -6.27 -4.91
CA LEU A 375 10.06 -6.27 -4.98
C LEU A 375 10.64 -7.70 -5.06
N MET A 376 10.09 -8.64 -4.30
CA MET A 376 10.68 -9.98 -4.15
C MET A 376 10.34 -10.92 -5.30
N GLN A 377 9.12 -10.87 -5.84
CA GLN A 377 8.68 -11.82 -6.87
C GLN A 377 9.58 -11.80 -8.12
N PRO A 378 9.86 -10.64 -8.76
CA PRO A 378 10.73 -10.62 -9.94
C PRO A 378 12.17 -11.07 -9.64
N ARG A 379 12.68 -10.79 -8.44
CA ARG A 379 14.01 -11.23 -8.01
C ARG A 379 14.09 -12.75 -7.89
N VAL A 380 13.07 -13.37 -7.30
CA VAL A 380 12.99 -14.82 -7.17
C VAL A 380 12.85 -15.49 -8.54
N GLU A 381 12.03 -14.95 -9.44
CA GLU A 381 11.88 -15.47 -10.80
C GLU A 381 13.22 -15.48 -11.56
N LYS A 382 13.91 -14.34 -11.60
CA LYS A 382 15.25 -14.23 -12.19
C LYS A 382 16.25 -15.20 -11.55
N HIS A 383 16.18 -15.37 -10.23
CA HIS A 383 17.06 -16.29 -9.52
C HIS A 383 16.75 -17.76 -9.86
N VAL A 384 15.49 -18.13 -10.01
CA VAL A 384 15.07 -19.49 -10.41
C VAL A 384 15.57 -19.81 -11.83
N GLU A 385 15.50 -18.86 -12.75
CA GLU A 385 16.07 -19.01 -14.10
C GLU A 385 17.58 -19.23 -14.05
N TYR A 386 18.30 -18.41 -13.27
CA TYR A 386 19.73 -18.57 -13.05
C TYR A 386 20.09 -19.94 -12.43
N LEU A 387 19.30 -20.42 -11.45
CA LEU A 387 19.49 -21.75 -10.88
C LEU A 387 19.25 -22.87 -11.90
N ASN A 388 18.25 -22.72 -12.78
CA ASN A 388 18.00 -23.69 -13.85
C ASN A 388 19.17 -23.79 -14.82
N ASP A 389 19.71 -22.66 -15.27
CA ASP A 389 20.91 -22.62 -16.11
C ASP A 389 22.11 -23.26 -15.40
N LEU A 390 22.38 -22.89 -14.15
CA LEU A 390 23.50 -23.43 -13.37
C LEU A 390 23.39 -24.95 -13.18
N ILE A 391 22.18 -25.46 -12.91
CA ILE A 391 21.89 -26.90 -12.84
C ILE A 391 22.20 -27.58 -14.17
N GLN A 392 21.73 -27.04 -15.29
CA GLN A 392 21.95 -27.62 -16.61
C GLN A 392 23.45 -27.64 -16.99
N ARG A 393 24.17 -26.54 -16.71
CA ARG A 393 25.61 -26.47 -16.93
C ARG A 393 26.37 -27.50 -16.10
N LEU A 394 26.02 -27.65 -14.82
CA LEU A 394 26.67 -28.62 -13.93
C LEU A 394 26.37 -30.07 -14.34
N GLU A 395 25.13 -30.38 -14.75
CA GLU A 395 24.78 -31.69 -15.31
C GLU A 395 25.61 -32.03 -16.54
N LYS A 396 25.70 -31.09 -17.49
CA LYS A 396 26.50 -31.24 -18.70
C LYS A 396 27.98 -31.38 -18.37
N HIS A 397 28.51 -30.61 -17.42
CA HIS A 397 29.90 -30.71 -16.98
C HIS A 397 30.23 -32.11 -16.42
N ILE A 398 29.34 -32.65 -15.57
CA ILE A 398 29.49 -34.00 -15.02
C ILE A 398 29.48 -35.04 -16.14
N GLN A 399 28.54 -34.93 -17.09
CA GLN A 399 28.45 -35.85 -18.23
C GLN A 399 29.71 -35.81 -19.11
N ILE A 400 30.20 -34.63 -19.45
CA ILE A 400 31.41 -34.47 -20.28
C ILE A 400 32.63 -35.09 -19.59
N LYS A 401 32.88 -34.78 -18.32
CA LYS A 401 34.00 -35.36 -17.56
C LYS A 401 33.92 -36.88 -17.43
N LEU A 402 32.72 -37.46 -17.34
CA LEU A 402 32.54 -38.91 -17.34
C LEU A 402 32.88 -39.53 -18.70
N VAL A 403 32.59 -38.82 -19.81
CA VAL A 403 32.89 -39.27 -21.17
C VAL A 403 34.35 -39.03 -21.56
N GLU A 404 34.99 -37.95 -21.11
CA GLU A 404 36.42 -37.66 -21.37
C GLU A 404 37.35 -38.76 -20.87
N ASN A 405 36.93 -39.54 -19.87
CA ASN A 405 37.69 -40.68 -19.35
C ASN A 405 37.50 -41.97 -20.18
N VAL A 406 36.67 -41.95 -21.22
CA VAL A 406 36.43 -43.05 -22.17
C VAL A 406 37.08 -42.69 -23.51
N ASP A 407 38.25 -43.28 -23.81
CA ASP A 407 38.95 -43.04 -25.07
C ASP A 407 38.28 -43.76 -26.25
N VAL A 408 37.40 -43.05 -26.96
CA VAL A 408 36.66 -43.58 -28.12
C VAL A 408 37.49 -43.58 -29.41
N SER A 409 38.73 -43.10 -29.37
CA SER A 409 39.59 -42.98 -30.56
C SER A 409 40.34 -44.27 -30.91
N ASP A 410 40.44 -45.21 -29.96
CA ASP A 410 40.92 -46.57 -30.23
C ASP A 410 39.80 -47.45 -30.80
N THR A 411 39.68 -47.43 -32.13
CA THR A 411 38.70 -48.22 -32.87
C THR A 411 38.89 -49.73 -32.69
N ASP A 412 40.11 -50.20 -32.40
CA ASP A 412 40.39 -51.64 -32.20
C ASP A 412 39.95 -52.10 -30.81
N ALA A 413 40.17 -51.28 -29.77
CA ALA A 413 39.66 -51.54 -28.42
C ALA A 413 38.11 -51.50 -28.39
N MET A 414 37.50 -50.54 -29.10
CA MET A 414 36.04 -50.44 -29.19
C MET A 414 35.39 -51.60 -29.94
N ALA A 415 35.97 -52.03 -31.06
CA ALA A 415 35.50 -53.22 -31.75
C ALA A 415 35.54 -54.45 -30.84
N LYS A 416 36.62 -54.63 -30.06
CA LYS A 416 36.76 -55.75 -29.11
C LYS A 416 35.71 -55.75 -28.01
N VAL A 417 35.45 -54.60 -27.37
CA VAL A 417 34.44 -54.48 -26.30
C VAL A 417 33.03 -54.75 -26.85
N VAL A 418 32.71 -54.21 -28.02
CA VAL A 418 31.40 -54.42 -28.68
C VAL A 418 31.22 -55.89 -29.09
N GLN A 419 32.28 -56.54 -29.59
CA GLN A 419 32.25 -57.94 -30.01
C GLN A 419 32.12 -58.91 -28.83
N GLU A 420 32.76 -58.61 -27.70
CA GLU A 420 32.62 -59.38 -26.46
C GLU A 420 31.28 -59.17 -25.74
N MET A 421 30.59 -58.07 -26.04
CA MET A 421 29.28 -57.73 -25.47
C MET A 421 28.09 -58.11 -26.37
N SER A 422 28.31 -58.92 -27.41
CA SER A 422 27.26 -59.27 -28.40
C SER A 422 25.97 -59.87 -27.81
N ASN A 423 26.02 -60.36 -26.56
CA ASN A 423 24.90 -61.00 -25.86
C ASN A 423 24.47 -60.28 -24.55
N SER A 424 24.87 -59.03 -24.32
CA SER A 424 24.52 -58.26 -23.10
C SER A 424 24.30 -56.77 -23.40
N ASP A 425 23.45 -56.10 -22.61
CA ASP A 425 23.19 -54.66 -22.77
C ASP A 425 24.48 -53.82 -22.65
N LEU A 426 24.70 -52.96 -23.65
CA LEU A 426 25.80 -51.99 -23.70
C LEU A 426 25.51 -50.84 -22.73
N THR A 427 26.00 -50.98 -21.50
CA THR A 427 25.99 -49.91 -20.50
C THR A 427 27.34 -49.20 -20.46
N LEU A 428 27.32 -47.87 -20.23
CA LEU A 428 28.53 -47.05 -20.09
C LEU A 428 29.50 -47.57 -19.01
N SER A 429 28.98 -48.14 -17.92
CA SER A 429 29.79 -48.78 -16.87
C SER A 429 30.43 -50.10 -17.32
N GLY A 430 29.72 -50.90 -18.12
CA GLY A 430 30.24 -52.13 -18.72
C GLY A 430 31.34 -51.88 -19.75
N ILE A 431 31.20 -50.81 -20.53
CA ILE A 431 32.21 -50.35 -21.50
C ILE A 431 33.44 -49.79 -20.77
N ALA A 432 33.25 -48.88 -19.80
CA ALA A 432 34.32 -48.25 -19.04
C ALA A 432 35.17 -49.26 -18.24
N GLY A 433 34.54 -50.19 -17.51
CA GLY A 433 35.27 -51.19 -16.70
C GLY A 433 36.05 -52.22 -17.52
N ARG A 434 35.73 -52.41 -18.80
CA ARG A 434 36.51 -53.26 -19.72
C ARG A 434 37.61 -52.49 -20.44
N MET A 435 37.36 -51.23 -20.81
CA MET A 435 38.40 -50.34 -21.32
C MET A 435 39.51 -50.11 -20.28
N GLU A 436 39.16 -50.01 -18.99
CA GLU A 436 40.09 -49.90 -17.87
C GLU A 436 41.06 -51.10 -17.79
N LYS A 437 40.58 -52.32 -18.12
CA LYS A 437 41.42 -53.53 -18.20
C LYS A 437 42.33 -53.58 -19.42
N LEU A 438 42.02 -52.85 -20.48
CA LEU A 438 42.71 -52.95 -21.78
C LEU A 438 43.82 -51.90 -21.97
N GLN A 439 43.69 -50.69 -21.42
CA GLN A 439 44.59 -49.58 -21.76
C GLN A 439 45.13 -48.73 -20.59
N GLY A 440 44.66 -48.90 -19.35
CA GLY A 440 45.18 -48.12 -18.21
C GLY A 440 44.95 -46.61 -18.35
N THR A 441 43.69 -46.17 -18.32
CA THR A 441 43.31 -44.75 -18.26
C THR A 441 43.33 -44.21 -16.82
N LYS A 442 43.29 -42.88 -16.65
CA LYS A 442 43.15 -42.26 -15.32
C LYS A 442 41.81 -42.72 -14.70
N PRO A 443 41.79 -43.25 -13.47
CA PRO A 443 40.55 -43.64 -12.82
C PRO A 443 39.63 -42.43 -12.65
N ILE A 444 38.32 -42.64 -12.80
CA ILE A 444 37.30 -41.63 -12.48
C ILE A 444 37.55 -41.18 -11.04
N ASP A 445 37.76 -39.88 -10.85
CA ASP A 445 37.91 -39.29 -9.51
C ASP A 445 36.59 -39.44 -8.74
N GLN A 446 36.53 -40.47 -7.91
CA GLN A 446 35.33 -40.83 -7.15
C GLN A 446 34.98 -39.76 -6.12
N GLU A 447 35.99 -39.06 -5.59
CA GLU A 447 35.79 -37.99 -4.61
C GLU A 447 35.19 -36.76 -5.29
N TRP A 448 35.72 -36.38 -6.44
CA TRP A 448 35.15 -35.35 -7.30
C TRP A 448 33.72 -35.70 -7.71
N LEU A 449 33.46 -36.90 -8.23
CA LEU A 449 32.14 -37.29 -8.72
C LEU A 449 31.10 -37.25 -7.59
N ARG A 450 31.45 -37.75 -6.40
CA ARG A 450 30.61 -37.66 -5.21
C ARG A 450 30.32 -36.21 -4.84
N ARG A 451 31.34 -35.34 -4.84
CA ARG A 451 31.19 -33.91 -4.52
C ARG A 451 30.31 -33.19 -5.54
N ALA A 452 30.56 -33.38 -6.84
CA ALA A 452 29.81 -32.74 -7.92
C ALA A 452 28.34 -33.20 -7.96
N THR A 453 28.07 -34.49 -7.77
CA THR A 453 26.69 -35.01 -7.70
C THR A 453 25.94 -34.54 -6.45
N GLN A 454 26.61 -34.45 -5.30
CA GLN A 454 26.03 -33.84 -4.09
C GLN A 454 25.73 -32.35 -4.29
N LEU A 455 26.62 -31.62 -4.97
CA LEU A 455 26.43 -30.21 -5.30
C LEU A 455 25.22 -30.00 -6.21
N LEU A 456 25.10 -30.82 -7.25
CA LEU A 456 23.94 -30.84 -8.14
C LEU A 456 22.63 -31.14 -7.37
N ALA A 457 22.64 -32.13 -6.47
CA ALA A 457 21.48 -32.44 -5.65
C ALA A 457 21.07 -31.27 -4.75
N LYS A 458 22.05 -30.56 -4.16
CA LYS A 458 21.81 -29.35 -3.36
C LYS A 458 21.24 -28.20 -4.19
N LEU A 459 21.74 -27.98 -5.41
CA LEU A 459 21.17 -26.96 -6.32
C LEU A 459 19.72 -27.29 -6.71
N LYS A 460 19.43 -28.56 -7.05
CA LYS A 460 18.05 -28.99 -7.33
C LYS A 460 17.12 -28.80 -6.14
N ASN A 461 17.60 -29.09 -4.92
CA ASN A 461 16.86 -28.82 -3.69
C ASN A 461 16.66 -27.31 -3.45
N LEU A 462 17.67 -26.49 -3.71
CA LEU A 462 17.59 -25.04 -3.59
C LEU A 462 16.55 -24.45 -4.56
N ARG A 463 16.59 -24.86 -5.83
CA ARG A 463 15.56 -24.50 -6.80
C ARG A 463 14.17 -24.91 -6.32
N TRP A 464 14.02 -26.15 -5.87
CA TRP A 464 12.74 -26.63 -5.33
C TRP A 464 12.24 -25.77 -4.18
N LYS A 465 13.11 -25.31 -3.26
CA LYS A 465 12.74 -24.41 -2.17
C LYS A 465 12.19 -23.07 -2.66
N TYR A 466 12.70 -22.52 -3.77
CA TYR A 466 12.21 -21.27 -4.33
C TYR A 466 10.91 -21.43 -5.13
N THR A 467 10.69 -22.56 -5.81
CA THR A 467 9.53 -22.74 -6.69
C THR A 467 8.32 -23.38 -6.00
N THR A 468 8.54 -24.52 -5.33
CA THR A 468 7.45 -25.36 -4.81
C THR A 468 7.51 -25.40 -3.30
N GLY A 469 8.68 -25.73 -2.74
CA GLY A 469 8.87 -25.84 -1.30
C GLY A 469 7.89 -26.80 -0.63
N THR A 470 7.87 -26.78 0.70
CA THR A 470 6.98 -27.63 1.50
C THR A 470 5.51 -27.24 1.32
N THR A 471 5.22 -25.94 1.23
CA THR A 471 3.87 -25.38 1.17
C THR A 471 3.25 -25.39 -0.23
N GLY A 472 4.00 -25.79 -1.26
CA GLY A 472 3.57 -25.67 -2.66
C GLY A 472 3.67 -24.25 -3.24
N ARG A 473 4.13 -23.26 -2.46
CA ARG A 473 4.23 -21.84 -2.85
C ARG A 473 5.66 -21.31 -2.88
N GLY A 474 6.65 -22.19 -2.78
CA GLY A 474 8.05 -21.80 -2.75
C GLY A 474 8.47 -21.16 -1.42
N ARG A 475 9.49 -20.31 -1.49
CA ARG A 475 10.09 -19.66 -0.32
C ARG A 475 9.27 -18.42 0.04
N SER A 476 9.01 -18.24 1.34
CA SER A 476 8.36 -17.02 1.86
C SER A 476 9.17 -15.77 1.51
N SER A 477 8.46 -14.69 1.20
CA SER A 477 9.01 -13.39 0.86
C SER A 477 9.58 -12.65 2.08
N MET A 478 9.00 -12.81 3.28
CA MET A 478 9.44 -12.21 4.58
C MET A 478 9.33 -13.19 5.75
N GLY A 479 9.92 -12.80 6.88
CA GLY A 479 9.52 -13.27 8.22
C GLY A 479 8.96 -12.13 9.07
N TRP A 480 7.92 -12.41 9.88
CA TRP A 480 7.16 -11.40 10.60
C TRP A 480 7.08 -11.68 12.11
N LEU A 481 7.56 -10.74 12.92
CA LEU A 481 7.58 -10.80 14.37
C LEU A 481 6.68 -9.71 14.93
N ASN A 482 5.54 -10.09 15.46
CA ASN A 482 4.51 -9.15 15.86
C ASN A 482 4.50 -9.00 17.39
N ALA A 483 4.50 -7.77 17.88
CA ALA A 483 4.24 -7.47 19.28
C ALA A 483 2.76 -7.70 19.61
N THR A 484 2.47 -7.96 20.87
CA THR A 484 1.08 -8.05 21.34
C THR A 484 0.38 -6.70 21.17
N GLY A 485 -0.83 -6.69 20.62
CA GLY A 485 -1.60 -5.48 20.33
C GLY A 485 -2.74 -5.77 19.35
N CYS A 486 -3.36 -4.74 18.76
CA CYS A 486 -4.41 -4.95 17.76
C CYS A 486 -3.91 -5.84 16.61
N THR A 487 -2.73 -5.54 16.07
CA THR A 487 -2.11 -6.33 14.99
C THR A 487 -1.89 -7.81 15.30
N SER A 488 -1.67 -8.18 16.57
CA SER A 488 -1.61 -9.60 16.96
C SER A 488 -3.00 -10.17 17.21
N VAL A 489 -3.91 -9.39 17.78
CA VAL A 489 -5.26 -9.88 18.11
C VAL A 489 -6.03 -10.20 16.84
N TRP A 490 -6.15 -9.26 15.89
CA TRP A 490 -6.77 -9.61 14.62
C TRP A 490 -5.88 -10.55 13.80
N GLY A 491 -4.56 -10.49 13.96
CA GLY A 491 -3.60 -11.34 13.26
C GLY A 491 -3.59 -12.82 13.68
N SER A 492 -4.02 -13.15 14.90
CA SER A 492 -3.92 -14.51 15.45
C SER A 492 -5.03 -14.87 16.44
N THR A 493 -6.22 -14.30 16.29
CA THR A 493 -7.41 -14.82 17.00
C THR A 493 -7.73 -16.19 16.43
N TYR A 494 -7.35 -17.24 17.16
CA TYR A 494 -7.49 -18.62 16.73
C TYR A 494 -8.95 -18.92 16.30
N PRO A 495 -9.18 -19.58 15.15
CA PRO A 495 -8.21 -20.20 14.25
C PRO A 495 -7.85 -19.33 13.03
N PHE A 496 -7.97 -18.00 13.10
CA PHE A 496 -7.84 -17.11 11.94
C PHE A 496 -6.48 -16.38 11.92
N ASN A 497 -5.79 -16.47 10.77
CA ASN A 497 -4.55 -15.76 10.48
C ASN A 497 -4.58 -15.15 9.06
N PRO A 498 -4.34 -13.84 8.87
CA PRO A 498 -4.35 -13.18 7.56
C PRO A 498 -3.02 -13.21 6.80
N TYR A 499 -1.94 -13.65 7.43
CA TYR A 499 -0.59 -13.52 6.88
C TYR A 499 -0.21 -14.75 6.03
N PRO A 500 0.32 -14.61 4.80
CA PRO A 500 0.78 -15.72 3.94
C PRO A 500 2.21 -16.18 4.20
N PHE A 501 2.88 -15.60 5.19
CA PHE A 501 4.28 -15.81 5.50
C PHE A 501 4.45 -16.23 6.97
N PRO A 502 5.60 -16.78 7.37
CA PRO A 502 5.89 -17.11 8.75
C PRO A 502 5.70 -15.89 9.66
N TRP A 503 4.76 -16.04 10.59
CA TRP A 503 4.35 -15.02 11.53
C TRP A 503 4.47 -15.57 12.95
N ALA A 504 5.02 -14.78 13.87
CA ALA A 504 5.07 -15.15 15.28
C ALA A 504 4.76 -13.96 16.18
N ASN A 505 4.04 -14.20 17.25
CA ASN A 505 3.91 -13.30 18.40
C ASN A 505 4.47 -14.00 19.63
N HIS A 506 5.40 -13.34 20.32
CA HIS A 506 5.95 -13.83 21.58
C HIS A 506 5.33 -13.08 22.75
N LEU A 507 5.78 -11.85 23.01
CA LEU A 507 5.22 -10.98 24.05
C LEU A 507 5.01 -9.55 23.53
N PHE A 508 4.47 -8.71 24.40
CA PHE A 508 4.17 -7.31 24.10
C PHE A 508 5.43 -6.49 23.79
N GLN A 509 6.52 -6.76 24.51
CA GLN A 509 7.68 -5.87 24.56
C GLN A 509 8.84 -6.23 23.61
N ASP A 510 8.91 -7.45 23.05
CA ASP A 510 10.17 -8.01 22.57
C ASP A 510 10.23 -8.41 21.09
N SER A 511 9.25 -8.02 20.27
CA SER A 511 9.25 -8.32 18.83
C SER A 511 10.52 -7.85 18.11
N ALA A 512 11.05 -6.66 18.44
CA ALA A 512 12.30 -6.15 17.90
C ALA A 512 13.52 -7.02 18.27
N SER A 513 13.57 -7.52 19.50
CA SER A 513 14.65 -8.41 19.97
C SER A 513 14.56 -9.80 19.33
N MET A 514 13.34 -10.34 19.22
CA MET A 514 13.08 -11.60 18.51
C MET A 514 13.50 -11.52 17.05
N ALA A 515 13.17 -10.42 16.37
CA ALA A 515 13.53 -10.21 14.97
C ALA A 515 15.05 -10.22 14.75
N MET A 516 15.85 -9.66 15.67
CA MET A 516 17.32 -9.75 15.59
C MET A 516 17.86 -11.18 15.66
N GLY A 517 17.21 -12.06 16.43
CA GLY A 517 17.59 -13.47 16.55
C GLY A 517 17.18 -14.27 15.32
N ILE A 518 15.93 -14.10 14.87
CA ILE A 518 15.41 -14.72 13.65
C ILE A 518 16.21 -14.29 12.41
N PHE A 519 16.62 -13.03 12.35
CA PHE A 519 17.48 -12.51 11.29
C PHE A 519 18.79 -13.31 11.16
N GLU A 520 19.52 -13.55 12.26
CA GLU A 520 20.77 -14.31 12.21
C GLU A 520 20.55 -15.76 11.76
N GLY A 521 19.51 -16.40 12.30
CA GLY A 521 19.16 -17.77 11.91
C GLY A 521 18.76 -17.87 10.44
N HIS A 522 17.96 -16.92 9.96
CA HIS A 522 17.54 -16.82 8.56
C HIS A 522 18.75 -16.62 7.64
N MET A 523 19.62 -15.66 7.96
CA MET A 523 20.80 -15.35 7.17
C MET A 523 21.81 -16.50 7.11
N ALA A 524 21.97 -17.26 8.20
CA ALA A 524 22.77 -18.49 8.19
C ALA A 524 22.21 -19.52 7.18
N LYS A 525 20.88 -19.65 7.05
CA LYS A 525 20.24 -20.52 6.06
C LYS A 525 20.33 -19.99 4.63
N MET A 526 20.38 -18.67 4.44
CA MET A 526 20.68 -18.08 3.13
C MET A 526 22.12 -18.38 2.69
N ALA A 527 23.07 -18.29 3.63
CA ALA A 527 24.48 -18.58 3.38
C ALA A 527 24.72 -19.99 2.85
N ASP A 528 23.98 -21.00 3.36
CA ASP A 528 24.04 -22.38 2.86
C ASP A 528 23.71 -22.48 1.35
N GLY A 529 22.71 -21.71 0.90
CA GLY A 529 22.28 -21.66 -0.50
C GLY A 529 23.32 -20.98 -1.39
N PHE A 530 23.78 -19.79 -1.00
CA PHE A 530 24.78 -19.03 -1.76
C PHE A 530 26.14 -19.74 -1.80
N ARG A 531 26.56 -20.39 -0.70
CA ARG A 531 27.71 -21.30 -0.69
C ARG A 531 27.58 -22.38 -1.75
N THR A 532 26.40 -23.00 -1.87
CA THR A 532 26.16 -24.05 -2.86
C THR A 532 26.30 -23.53 -4.28
N ILE A 533 25.78 -22.32 -4.55
CA ILE A 533 25.88 -21.67 -5.86
C ILE A 533 27.34 -21.37 -6.20
N ARG A 534 28.06 -20.66 -5.33
CA ARG A 534 29.45 -20.28 -5.58
C ARG A 534 30.38 -21.48 -5.73
N LEU A 535 30.16 -22.55 -4.96
CA LEU A 535 30.90 -23.80 -5.14
C LEU A 535 30.64 -24.42 -6.52
N ALA A 536 29.42 -24.33 -7.05
CA ALA A 536 29.09 -24.85 -8.37
C ALA A 536 29.71 -24.00 -9.48
N GLU A 537 29.74 -22.68 -9.32
CA GLU A 537 30.45 -21.78 -10.25
C GLU A 537 31.95 -22.07 -10.25
N LEU A 538 32.59 -22.18 -9.08
CA LEU A 538 34.00 -22.52 -8.96
C LEU A 538 34.34 -23.89 -9.57
N GLU A 539 33.45 -24.87 -9.44
CA GLU A 539 33.59 -26.18 -10.07
C GLU A 539 33.49 -26.08 -11.60
N LEU A 540 32.49 -25.37 -12.12
CA LEU A 540 32.31 -25.15 -13.56
C LEU A 540 33.46 -24.39 -14.20
N GLU A 541 34.06 -23.46 -13.47
CA GLU A 541 35.25 -22.71 -13.90
C GLU A 541 36.56 -23.50 -13.73
N GLY A 542 36.53 -24.66 -13.09
CA GLY A 542 37.73 -25.45 -12.79
C GLY A 542 38.67 -24.79 -11.77
N LYS A 543 38.16 -23.84 -10.97
CA LYS A 543 38.93 -23.06 -9.99
C LYS A 543 38.77 -23.55 -8.55
N TYR A 544 37.90 -24.52 -8.30
CA TYR A 544 37.70 -25.03 -6.95
C TYR A 544 38.95 -25.76 -6.42
N ASN A 545 39.52 -25.17 -5.37
CA ASN A 545 40.61 -25.72 -4.57
C ASN A 545 40.12 -25.96 -3.11
N PRO A 546 40.03 -27.21 -2.62
CA PRO A 546 39.59 -27.50 -1.26
C PRO A 546 40.41 -26.79 -0.17
N ALA A 547 41.74 -26.70 -0.33
CA ALA A 547 42.62 -26.13 0.67
C ALA A 547 42.39 -24.63 0.91
N GLU A 548 41.88 -23.93 -0.10
CA GLU A 548 41.59 -22.49 -0.07
C GLU A 548 40.12 -22.21 0.25
N HIS A 549 39.21 -22.90 -0.44
CA HIS A 549 37.79 -22.57 -0.41
C HIS A 549 37.05 -23.20 0.77
N ASP A 550 37.45 -24.39 1.25
CA ASP A 550 36.74 -25.02 2.36
C ASP A 550 36.87 -24.22 3.67
N PRO A 551 38.06 -23.67 4.03
CA PRO A 551 38.17 -22.75 5.17
C PRO A 551 37.31 -21.49 5.01
N TYR A 552 37.29 -20.88 3.81
CA TYR A 552 36.47 -19.71 3.52
C TYR A 552 34.97 -20.02 3.73
N PHE A 553 34.48 -21.10 3.14
CA PHE A 553 33.07 -21.49 3.22
C PHE A 553 32.64 -22.09 4.57
N THR A 554 33.58 -22.41 5.45
CA THR A 554 33.28 -22.84 6.83
C THR A 554 32.73 -21.69 7.67
N TYR A 555 33.21 -20.46 7.43
CA TYR A 555 32.79 -19.25 8.17
C TYR A 555 32.00 -18.27 7.31
N PHE A 556 31.51 -18.72 6.15
CA PHE A 556 30.75 -17.90 5.22
C PHE A 556 29.39 -17.50 5.82
N ASN A 557 29.10 -16.21 5.81
CA ASN A 557 27.96 -15.57 6.45
C ASN A 557 27.54 -14.32 5.68
N TRP A 558 26.48 -13.67 6.15
CA TRP A 558 25.83 -12.57 5.44
C TRP A 558 26.68 -11.33 5.22
N HIS A 559 27.74 -11.12 5.99
CA HIS A 559 28.68 -10.01 5.77
C HIS A 559 29.48 -10.17 4.47
N GLN A 560 29.48 -11.37 3.87
CA GLN A 560 30.19 -11.68 2.63
C GLN A 560 29.24 -11.85 1.43
N PHE A 561 27.96 -11.54 1.59
CA PHE A 561 27.00 -11.56 0.49
C PHE A 561 27.26 -10.40 -0.47
N THR A 562 27.06 -10.67 -1.76
CA THR A 562 26.99 -9.64 -2.79
C THR A 562 25.70 -8.84 -2.66
N ASP A 563 25.60 -7.73 -3.40
CA ASP A 563 24.39 -6.90 -3.49
C ASP A 563 23.20 -7.69 -4.03
N GLU A 564 23.43 -8.52 -5.04
CA GLU A 564 22.40 -9.37 -5.65
C GLU A 564 21.93 -10.47 -4.70
N GLU A 565 22.86 -11.16 -4.03
CA GLU A 565 22.52 -12.17 -3.01
C GLU A 565 21.75 -11.55 -1.84
N TRP A 566 22.11 -10.34 -1.44
CA TRP A 566 21.42 -9.62 -0.37
C TRP A 566 19.97 -9.30 -0.71
N LEU A 567 19.72 -8.79 -1.92
CA LEU A 567 18.38 -8.44 -2.38
C LEU A 567 17.47 -9.66 -2.53
N LEU A 568 18.04 -10.87 -2.59
CA LEU A 568 17.32 -12.14 -2.57
C LEU A 568 16.96 -12.64 -1.16
N CYS A 569 17.50 -12.03 -0.10
CA CYS A 569 17.18 -12.42 1.28
C CYS A 569 15.84 -11.79 1.71
N PRO A 570 14.84 -12.61 2.07
CA PRO A 570 13.63 -12.15 2.75
C PRO A 570 13.93 -11.21 3.94
N PRO A 571 13.35 -10.00 3.99
CA PRO A 571 13.49 -9.15 5.16
C PRO A 571 12.83 -9.79 6.40
N VAL A 572 13.43 -9.55 7.56
CA VAL A 572 12.82 -9.86 8.86
C VAL A 572 12.24 -8.58 9.44
N VAL A 573 10.94 -8.63 9.70
CA VAL A 573 10.12 -7.47 10.07
C VAL A 573 9.64 -7.64 11.51
N ALA A 574 9.87 -6.64 12.35
CA ALA A 574 9.25 -6.49 13.66
C ALA A 574 8.10 -5.48 13.57
N VAL A 575 6.89 -5.87 13.98
CA VAL A 575 5.70 -5.02 13.88
C VAL A 575 5.04 -4.86 15.25
N GLY A 576 4.46 -3.70 15.52
CA GLY A 576 3.69 -3.46 16.74
C GLY A 576 2.99 -2.12 16.74
N GLY A 577 1.99 -2.00 17.62
CA GLY A 577 1.34 -0.72 17.88
C GLY A 577 2.24 0.25 18.65
N ASP A 578 1.81 1.50 18.78
CA ASP A 578 2.54 2.53 19.52
C ASP A 578 2.80 2.13 20.97
N GLY A 579 1.86 1.51 21.68
CA GLY A 579 2.13 1.04 23.05
C GLY A 579 3.24 0.01 23.21
N ALA A 580 3.42 -0.87 22.20
CA ALA A 580 4.54 -1.81 22.20
C ALA A 580 5.86 -1.08 21.94
N MET A 581 5.87 -0.14 21.00
CA MET A 581 7.09 0.38 20.39
C MET A 581 7.58 1.70 21.00
N TYR A 582 6.66 2.54 21.51
CA TYR A 582 6.96 3.81 22.17
C TYR A 582 7.19 3.64 23.68
N ASP A 583 6.53 2.67 24.29
CA ASP A 583 6.52 2.51 25.76
C ASP A 583 7.27 1.25 26.19
N ILE A 584 6.57 0.13 26.39
CA ILE A 584 7.12 -1.05 27.08
C ILE A 584 8.30 -1.71 26.34
N GLY A 585 8.24 -1.76 25.00
CA GLY A 585 9.26 -2.36 24.13
C GLY A 585 10.28 -1.37 23.58
N PHE A 586 10.19 -0.09 23.94
CA PHE A 586 11.05 0.96 23.39
C PHE A 586 12.55 0.68 23.57
N GLN A 587 12.94 0.11 24.72
CA GLN A 587 14.34 -0.29 24.94
C GLN A 587 14.83 -1.33 23.92
N ASN A 588 13.96 -2.26 23.51
CA ASN A 588 14.27 -3.29 22.53
C ASN A 588 14.34 -2.71 21.11
N VAL A 589 13.42 -1.79 20.78
CA VAL A 589 13.48 -1.00 19.54
C VAL A 589 14.80 -0.24 19.47
N SER A 590 15.13 0.56 20.49
CA SER A 590 16.39 1.33 20.55
C SER A 590 17.63 0.43 20.44
N ARG A 591 17.62 -0.75 21.08
CA ARG A 591 18.70 -1.74 20.95
C ARG A 591 18.83 -2.27 19.53
N ALA A 592 17.71 -2.58 18.87
CA ALA A 592 17.67 -3.07 17.49
C ALA A 592 18.18 -2.01 16.50
N LEU A 593 17.76 -0.74 16.65
CA LEU A 593 18.26 0.37 15.84
C LEU A 593 19.78 0.61 16.05
N SER A 594 20.29 0.36 17.26
CA SER A 594 21.72 0.45 17.55
C SER A 594 22.52 -0.79 17.10
N SER A 595 21.87 -1.87 16.68
CA SER A 595 22.55 -3.15 16.44
C SER A 595 23.31 -3.21 15.12
N GLY A 596 22.98 -2.34 14.16
CA GLY A 596 23.46 -2.42 12.78
C GLY A 596 22.83 -3.56 11.96
N LYS A 597 22.06 -4.46 12.59
CA LYS A 597 21.35 -5.52 11.87
C LYS A 597 20.20 -4.91 11.07
N PRO A 598 20.02 -5.28 9.80
CA PRO A 598 19.02 -4.70 8.89
C PRO A 598 17.59 -5.19 9.14
N VAL A 599 17.18 -5.26 10.41
CA VAL A 599 15.80 -5.57 10.78
C VAL A 599 14.91 -4.38 10.43
N LYS A 600 13.71 -4.67 9.94
CA LYS A 600 12.71 -3.66 9.55
C LYS A 600 11.69 -3.54 10.68
N ILE A 601 11.54 -2.36 11.27
CA ILE A 601 10.64 -2.12 12.40
C ILE A 601 9.47 -1.28 11.89
N VAL A 602 8.27 -1.83 11.93
CA VAL A 602 7.03 -1.15 11.53
C VAL A 602 6.21 -0.84 12.77
N VAL A 603 5.91 0.44 12.98
CA VAL A 603 5.05 0.91 14.05
C VAL A 603 3.75 1.42 13.45
N VAL A 604 2.63 0.80 13.84
CA VAL A 604 1.29 1.31 13.54
C VAL A 604 0.85 2.19 14.70
N ASP A 605 0.94 3.50 14.50
CA ASP A 605 0.75 4.50 15.54
C ASP A 605 -0.70 4.96 15.60
N THR A 606 -1.43 4.34 16.53
CA THR A 606 -2.82 4.67 16.86
C THR A 606 -2.93 5.72 17.96
N GLN A 607 -1.80 6.15 18.55
CA GLN A 607 -1.74 7.18 19.58
C GLN A 607 -2.44 6.82 20.92
N VAL A 608 -2.82 5.57 21.08
CA VAL A 608 -3.46 4.98 22.27
C VAL A 608 -3.18 3.47 22.28
N TYR A 609 -3.41 2.81 23.40
CA TYR A 609 -3.41 1.34 23.42
C TYR A 609 -4.78 0.82 22.95
N SER A 610 -5.00 0.77 21.65
CA SER A 610 -6.30 0.44 21.06
C SER A 610 -6.87 -0.89 21.57
N ASN A 611 -6.06 -1.95 21.60
CA ASN A 611 -6.53 -3.29 21.95
C ASN A 611 -7.11 -3.39 23.37
N THR A 612 -6.57 -2.62 24.30
CA THR A 612 -6.89 -2.72 25.73
C THR A 612 -7.92 -1.67 26.17
N GLY A 613 -8.61 -1.03 25.22
CA GLY A 613 -9.69 -0.07 25.46
C GLY A 613 -9.24 1.39 25.46
N GLY A 614 -8.16 1.72 24.75
CA GLY A 614 -7.74 3.11 24.55
C GLY A 614 -7.04 3.73 25.75
N GLN A 615 -6.08 3.04 26.39
CA GLN A 615 -5.23 3.67 27.40
C GLN A 615 -4.28 4.71 26.79
N ALA A 616 -3.86 5.67 27.61
CA ALA A 616 -2.85 6.65 27.27
C ALA A 616 -1.54 6.00 26.81
N CYS A 617 -0.99 6.49 25.71
CA CYS A 617 0.34 6.17 25.20
C CYS A 617 1.19 7.44 25.13
N THR A 618 2.52 7.32 25.22
CA THR A 618 3.41 8.47 25.03
C THR A 618 3.41 9.04 23.60
N SER A 619 2.87 8.30 22.63
CA SER A 619 2.56 8.76 21.27
C SER A 619 1.36 9.74 21.21
N GLY A 620 0.52 9.81 22.24
CA GLY A 620 -0.65 10.72 22.28
C GLY A 620 -0.28 12.19 22.44
N PHE A 621 -1.22 13.09 22.11
CA PHE A 621 -1.02 14.55 22.18
C PHE A 621 -1.45 15.17 23.52
N ILE A 622 -1.03 16.40 23.79
CA ILE A 622 -1.48 17.18 24.95
C ILE A 622 -2.99 17.41 24.85
N GLY A 623 -3.70 17.22 25.96
CA GLY A 623 -5.16 17.31 26.03
C GLY A 623 -5.89 16.09 25.48
N GLN A 624 -5.21 15.09 24.91
CA GLN A 624 -5.88 13.87 24.46
C GLN A 624 -6.57 13.17 25.64
N ILE A 625 -7.84 12.80 25.46
CA ILE A 625 -8.63 12.11 26.48
C ILE A 625 -8.61 10.62 26.17
N SER A 626 -8.08 9.85 27.11
CA SER A 626 -7.97 8.39 27.00
C SER A 626 -8.07 7.77 28.40
N ASP A 627 -8.13 6.44 28.49
CA ASP A 627 -8.01 5.79 29.79
C ASP A 627 -6.64 6.12 30.41
N MET A 628 -6.62 6.33 31.73
CA MET A 628 -5.50 6.91 32.50
C MET A 628 -5.17 8.39 32.23
N ALA A 629 -5.80 9.05 31.24
CA ALA A 629 -5.68 10.49 30.98
C ALA A 629 -7.07 11.13 30.81
N GLN A 630 -7.84 11.13 31.90
CA GLN A 630 -9.25 11.54 31.88
C GLN A 630 -9.42 13.07 31.89
N TYR A 631 -10.55 13.53 31.36
CA TYR A 631 -10.97 14.93 31.47
C TYR A 631 -11.71 15.17 32.79
N GLY A 632 -11.09 15.92 33.69
CA GLY A 632 -11.61 16.29 35.01
C GLY A 632 -11.47 17.77 35.32
N LYS A 633 -11.63 18.13 36.59
CA LYS A 633 -11.48 19.52 37.07
C LYS A 633 -10.01 19.95 37.18
N ALA A 634 -9.14 19.03 37.61
CA ALA A 634 -7.70 19.29 37.79
C ALA A 634 -6.92 18.98 36.51
N ILE A 635 -7.04 17.75 36.02
CA ILE A 635 -6.38 17.26 34.80
C ILE A 635 -7.38 17.33 33.65
N LYS A 636 -6.94 17.76 32.46
CA LYS A 636 -7.78 17.92 31.27
C LYS A 636 -7.27 17.05 30.12
N GLY A 637 -7.08 15.76 30.36
CA GLY A 637 -6.42 14.85 29.40
C GLY A 637 -4.92 14.73 29.64
N LYS A 638 -4.19 14.16 28.68
CA LYS A 638 -2.74 13.95 28.74
C LYS A 638 -1.98 15.27 28.88
N GLU A 639 -0.99 15.32 29.77
CA GLU A 639 -0.21 16.53 30.06
C GLU A 639 1.16 16.53 29.38
N GLU A 640 1.74 15.36 29.12
CA GLU A 640 3.03 15.28 28.44
C GLU A 640 2.91 15.59 26.95
N PRO A 641 3.93 16.19 26.32
CA PRO A 641 4.02 16.24 24.86
C PRO A 641 4.13 14.83 24.27
N ARG A 642 3.88 14.72 22.97
CA ARG A 642 4.06 13.48 22.23
C ARG A 642 5.56 13.13 22.16
N LYS A 643 5.89 11.87 22.41
CA LYS A 643 7.24 11.33 22.19
C LYS A 643 7.49 11.14 20.70
N GLU A 644 8.50 11.80 20.14
CA GLU A 644 8.78 11.72 18.69
C GLU A 644 9.75 10.57 18.35
N ILE A 645 9.23 9.34 18.23
CA ILE A 645 10.06 8.14 17.98
C ILE A 645 10.87 8.23 16.68
N GLY A 646 10.38 8.96 15.67
CA GLY A 646 11.10 9.11 14.41
C GLY A 646 12.39 9.91 14.59
N LEU A 647 12.39 10.99 15.37
CA LEU A 647 13.62 11.73 15.70
C LEU A 647 14.56 10.94 16.61
N ILE A 648 14.00 10.15 17.54
CA ILE A 648 14.79 9.22 18.35
C ILE A 648 15.46 8.16 17.44
N GLY A 649 14.73 7.64 16.45
CA GLY A 649 15.27 6.73 15.44
C GLY A 649 16.42 7.37 14.65
N MET A 650 16.27 8.64 14.25
CA MET A 650 17.32 9.41 13.58
C MET A 650 18.56 9.59 14.48
N ALA A 651 18.38 9.78 15.78
CA ALA A 651 19.48 9.86 16.73
C ALA A 651 20.35 8.58 16.75
N HIS A 652 19.77 7.43 16.40
CA HIS A 652 20.51 6.24 16.00
C HIS A 652 21.05 6.38 14.57
N ARG A 653 22.03 7.28 14.37
CA ARG A 653 22.60 7.79 13.09
C ARG A 653 22.71 6.80 11.92
N ASN A 654 22.89 5.50 12.18
CA ASN A 654 22.97 4.45 11.15
C ASN A 654 21.60 3.90 10.70
N THR A 655 20.49 4.45 11.16
CA THR A 655 19.12 3.93 10.93
C THR A 655 18.44 4.68 9.80
N TYR A 656 17.75 3.96 8.91
CA TYR A 656 16.77 4.58 8.02
C TYR A 656 15.48 4.84 8.79
N VAL A 657 14.91 6.05 8.69
CA VAL A 657 13.63 6.37 9.35
C VAL A 657 12.66 6.93 8.34
N MET A 658 11.40 6.52 8.42
CA MET A 658 10.31 7.12 7.68
C MET A 658 9.12 7.35 8.60
N GLN A 659 8.51 8.52 8.47
CA GLN A 659 7.21 8.84 9.05
C GLN A 659 6.20 9.09 7.93
N SER A 660 5.12 8.31 7.87
CA SER A 660 4.13 8.36 6.76
C SER A 660 2.68 8.12 7.20
N THR A 661 1.72 8.43 6.33
CA THR A 661 0.29 8.11 6.51
C THR A 661 -0.32 7.55 5.22
N MET A 662 -1.41 6.78 5.32
CA MET A 662 -2.03 6.13 4.15
C MET A 662 -2.67 7.10 3.16
N ALA A 663 -2.86 8.38 3.55
CA ALA A 663 -3.35 9.43 2.65
C ALA A 663 -2.31 9.86 1.59
N TYR A 664 -1.04 9.50 1.80
CA TYR A 664 0.06 9.78 0.87
C TYR A 664 0.73 8.46 0.44
N PRO A 665 0.02 7.59 -0.31
CA PRO A 665 0.49 6.25 -0.65
C PRO A 665 1.80 6.28 -1.45
N SER A 666 1.98 7.28 -2.31
CA SER A 666 3.24 7.53 -3.02
C SER A 666 4.44 7.68 -2.08
N HIS A 667 4.38 8.62 -1.12
CA HIS A 667 5.44 8.82 -0.13
C HIS A 667 5.69 7.54 0.68
N MET A 668 4.62 6.83 1.03
CA MET A 668 4.68 5.59 1.80
C MET A 668 5.38 4.45 1.04
N ILE A 669 4.96 4.15 -0.20
CA ILE A 669 5.54 3.08 -1.02
C ILE A 669 6.99 3.41 -1.38
N GLU A 670 7.29 4.65 -1.76
CA GLU A 670 8.66 5.11 -2.02
C GLU A 670 9.57 4.88 -0.82
N GLY A 671 9.13 5.31 0.37
CA GLY A 671 9.93 5.15 1.58
C GLY A 671 9.97 3.70 2.09
N PHE A 672 8.96 2.86 1.82
CA PHE A 672 9.06 1.41 2.03
C PHE A 672 10.15 0.79 1.15
N ILE A 673 10.20 1.13 -0.14
CA ILE A 673 11.24 0.64 -1.07
C ILE A 673 12.63 1.01 -0.55
N GLU A 674 12.84 2.28 -0.19
CA GLU A 674 14.12 2.74 0.38
C GLU A 674 14.50 1.98 1.64
N GLY A 675 13.58 1.89 2.61
CA GLY A 675 13.87 1.23 3.88
C GLY A 675 14.05 -0.29 3.76
N LEU A 676 13.33 -0.95 2.83
CA LEU A 676 13.48 -2.38 2.54
C LEU A 676 14.83 -2.68 1.88
N MET A 677 15.29 -1.82 0.96
CA MET A 677 16.59 -1.95 0.30
C MET A 677 17.78 -1.58 1.18
N ALA A 678 17.54 -0.80 2.25
CA ALA A 678 18.61 -0.35 3.14
C ALA A 678 19.31 -1.51 3.87
N ARG A 679 20.65 -1.56 3.84
CA ARG A 679 21.49 -2.55 4.55
C ARG A 679 21.73 -2.21 6.03
N ARG A 680 20.70 -1.66 6.65
CA ARG A 680 20.72 -1.06 7.98
C ARG A 680 19.35 -1.23 8.64
N PRO A 681 19.25 -1.07 9.98
CA PRO A 681 17.95 -1.01 10.63
C PRO A 681 17.08 0.06 9.97
N ALA A 682 15.80 -0.26 9.79
CA ALA A 682 14.81 0.68 9.26
C ALA A 682 13.66 0.81 10.27
N LEU A 683 13.25 2.04 10.57
CA LEU A 683 12.09 2.36 11.39
C LEU A 683 11.03 3.04 10.52
N PHE A 684 9.87 2.41 10.40
CA PHE A 684 8.68 2.98 9.75
C PHE A 684 7.68 3.34 10.84
N ASN A 685 7.46 4.63 11.06
CA ASN A 685 6.44 5.15 11.97
C ASN A 685 5.22 5.60 11.16
N LEU A 686 4.10 4.90 11.30
CA LEU A 686 2.98 5.02 10.38
C LEU A 686 1.73 5.41 11.15
N TYR A 687 1.18 6.59 10.90
CA TYR A 687 -0.08 6.99 11.53
C TYR A 687 -1.22 6.11 11.04
N THR A 688 -2.01 5.60 11.99
CA THR A 688 -3.18 4.78 11.72
C THR A 688 -4.33 5.24 12.61
N SER A 689 -5.44 5.66 12.00
CA SER A 689 -6.63 6.00 12.77
C SER A 689 -7.23 4.77 13.45
N CYS A 690 -7.83 4.96 14.63
CA CYS A 690 -8.55 3.92 15.37
C CYS A 690 -10.00 4.38 15.56
N GLN A 691 -10.92 3.79 14.80
CA GLN A 691 -12.34 4.18 14.80
C GLN A 691 -12.94 4.33 16.21
N PRO A 692 -12.91 3.29 17.07
CA PRO A 692 -13.53 3.38 18.39
C PRO A 692 -12.83 4.37 19.32
N GLU A 693 -11.50 4.37 19.34
CA GLU A 693 -10.73 5.13 20.35
C GLU A 693 -10.49 6.58 19.96
N HIS A 694 -10.45 6.90 18.66
CA HIS A 694 -10.50 8.28 18.17
C HIS A 694 -11.93 8.81 18.14
N GLY A 695 -12.91 7.89 18.12
CA GLY A 695 -14.34 8.17 18.05
C GLY A 695 -14.73 8.81 16.72
N ILE A 696 -14.24 8.22 15.63
CA ILE A 696 -14.51 8.59 14.24
C ILE A 696 -15.35 7.50 13.57
N ALA A 697 -15.96 7.80 12.43
CA ALA A 697 -16.76 6.82 11.69
C ALA A 697 -15.89 5.83 10.88
N ASP A 698 -16.48 4.70 10.51
CA ASP A 698 -15.79 3.59 9.82
C ASP A 698 -15.28 3.94 8.41
N ASP A 699 -15.79 5.02 7.80
CA ASP A 699 -15.42 5.53 6.46
C ASP A 699 -14.54 6.79 6.51
N LYS A 700 -13.87 7.05 7.65
CA LYS A 700 -13.09 8.27 7.88
C LYS A 700 -11.59 8.07 7.98
N GLY A 701 -11.08 6.86 7.75
CA GLY A 701 -9.66 6.57 7.94
C GLY A 701 -8.76 7.44 7.08
N ALA A 702 -9.05 7.55 5.78
CA ALA A 702 -8.24 8.29 4.81
C ALA A 702 -8.33 9.80 5.04
N GLU A 703 -9.53 10.29 5.35
CA GLU A 703 -9.75 11.69 5.70
C GLU A 703 -8.94 12.10 6.94
N GLN A 704 -8.98 11.31 8.03
CA GLN A 704 -8.17 11.61 9.21
C GLN A 704 -6.66 11.50 8.92
N ALA A 705 -6.23 10.51 8.13
CA ALA A 705 -4.84 10.37 7.72
C ALA A 705 -4.33 11.56 6.88
N LYS A 706 -5.23 12.26 6.17
CA LYS A 706 -4.93 13.51 5.46
C LYS A 706 -4.89 14.71 6.41
N LEU A 707 -5.93 14.86 7.24
CA LEU A 707 -6.07 15.97 8.19
C LEU A 707 -4.92 16.02 9.19
N VAL A 708 -4.42 14.88 9.66
CA VAL A 708 -3.31 14.83 10.64
C VAL A 708 -2.00 15.37 10.05
N VAL A 709 -1.78 15.21 8.74
CA VAL A 709 -0.60 15.74 8.03
C VAL A 709 -0.76 17.24 7.77
N GLU A 710 -1.92 17.62 7.21
CA GLU A 710 -2.21 19.00 6.86
C GLU A 710 -2.24 19.91 8.10
N SER A 711 -2.70 19.41 9.25
CA SER A 711 -2.73 20.14 10.52
C SER A 711 -1.39 20.17 11.26
N ARG A 712 -0.31 19.67 10.66
CA ARG A 712 1.02 19.47 11.28
C ARG A 712 1.02 18.60 12.54
N ALA A 713 -0.06 17.88 12.83
CA ALA A 713 -0.12 16.95 13.94
C ALA A 713 0.86 15.78 13.75
N TYR A 714 1.01 15.30 12.51
CA TYR A 714 1.90 14.21 12.11
C TYR A 714 2.57 14.51 10.76
N PRO A 715 3.60 15.38 10.72
CA PRO A 715 4.31 15.69 9.48
C PRO A 715 5.00 14.46 8.88
N LEU A 716 5.08 14.40 7.55
CA LEU A 716 5.79 13.32 6.83
C LEU A 716 7.29 13.61 6.82
N PHE A 717 8.13 12.58 6.88
CA PHE A 717 9.55 12.76 6.58
C PHE A 717 10.25 11.43 6.29
N ARG A 718 11.40 11.52 5.63
CA ARG A 718 12.37 10.44 5.49
C ARG A 718 13.72 10.90 6.04
N TYR A 719 14.41 10.02 6.75
CA TYR A 719 15.81 10.17 7.10
C TYR A 719 16.57 8.98 6.53
N ASN A 720 17.44 9.26 5.57
CA ASN A 720 18.27 8.26 4.91
C ASN A 720 19.77 8.61 5.06
N PRO A 721 20.51 7.92 5.93
CA PRO A 721 21.94 8.16 6.13
C PRO A 721 22.82 7.78 4.94
N ASP A 722 22.29 7.11 3.91
CA ASP A 722 23.03 6.86 2.67
C ASP A 722 23.10 8.10 1.75
N ASN A 723 22.26 9.12 1.99
CA ASN A 723 22.21 10.32 1.14
C ASN A 723 23.31 11.35 1.44
N GLY A 724 23.95 11.30 2.61
CA GLY A 724 24.99 12.27 2.99
C GLY A 724 25.51 12.11 4.41
N LYS A 725 26.14 13.17 4.93
CA LYS A 725 26.76 13.17 6.27
C LYS A 725 26.11 14.17 7.22
N THR A 726 25.46 15.19 6.68
CA THR A 726 24.76 16.23 7.45
C THR A 726 23.28 15.89 7.60
N PRO A 727 22.60 16.35 8.68
CA PRO A 727 21.16 16.22 8.80
C PRO A 727 20.41 16.73 7.55
N GLN A 728 20.84 17.85 6.97
CA GLN A 728 20.22 18.46 5.79
C GLN A 728 20.31 17.58 4.53
N GLU A 729 21.39 16.81 4.37
CA GLU A 729 21.52 15.89 3.23
C GLU A 729 20.70 14.61 3.43
N CYS A 730 20.53 14.19 4.68
CA CYS A 730 19.88 12.93 5.02
C CYS A 730 18.38 13.07 5.30
N PHE A 731 17.89 14.26 5.65
CA PHE A 731 16.54 14.50 6.12
C PHE A 731 15.69 15.20 5.04
N ASP A 732 14.57 14.58 4.69
CA ASP A 732 13.69 15.01 3.61
C ASP A 732 12.24 15.18 4.12
N LEU A 733 11.62 16.30 3.73
CA LEU A 733 10.23 16.68 4.06
C LEU A 733 9.28 16.57 2.87
N GLU A 734 9.70 15.95 1.77
CA GLU A 734 8.84 15.70 0.62
C GLU A 734 7.53 15.01 1.03
N GLY A 735 6.43 15.36 0.35
CA GLY A 735 5.09 14.82 0.59
C GLY A 735 4.25 15.67 1.55
N ASN A 736 4.84 16.59 2.32
CA ASN A 736 4.07 17.53 3.11
C ASN A 736 3.48 18.65 2.24
N PRO A 737 2.20 19.02 2.42
CA PRO A 737 1.62 20.15 1.72
C PRO A 737 2.18 21.48 2.28
N ALA A 738 2.28 22.48 1.40
CA ALA A 738 2.69 23.85 1.73
C ALA A 738 3.96 23.93 2.62
N ILE A 739 5.05 23.28 2.19
CA ILE A 739 6.29 23.12 3.00
C ILE A 739 6.86 24.45 3.49
N ASP A 740 6.76 25.52 2.69
CA ASP A 740 7.30 26.84 3.05
C ASP A 740 6.41 27.60 4.05
N ALA A 741 5.18 27.13 4.29
CA ALA A 741 4.22 27.78 5.18
C ALA A 741 4.18 27.12 6.56
N LEU A 742 3.79 27.90 7.57
CA LEU A 742 3.52 27.38 8.91
C LEU A 742 2.33 26.40 8.89
N TRP A 743 1.27 26.77 8.16
CA TRP A 743 0.04 26.00 8.02
C TRP A 743 -0.38 25.94 6.54
N PRO A 744 -0.84 24.79 6.04
CA PRO A 744 -1.69 24.72 4.86
C PRO A 744 -3.00 25.48 5.08
N THR A 745 -3.68 25.84 3.99
CA THR A 745 -4.99 26.52 4.05
C THR A 745 -6.08 25.68 3.39
N TYR A 746 -7.32 25.85 3.84
CA TYR A 746 -8.51 25.24 3.26
C TYR A 746 -9.63 26.26 3.07
N THR A 747 -10.50 26.01 2.10
CA THR A 747 -11.69 26.82 1.84
C THR A 747 -12.88 26.31 2.66
N LEU A 748 -13.40 27.14 3.57
CA LEU A 748 -14.66 26.89 4.27
C LEU A 748 -15.81 27.57 3.53
N LYS A 749 -16.74 26.78 2.97
CA LYS A 749 -18.00 27.28 2.37
C LYS A 749 -19.10 27.33 3.42
N TYR A 750 -19.85 28.42 3.48
CA TYR A 750 -20.90 28.63 4.49
C TYR A 750 -22.06 29.47 3.96
N VAL A 751 -23.20 29.41 4.63
CA VAL A 751 -24.40 30.21 4.32
C VAL A 751 -24.54 31.34 5.33
N GLU A 752 -24.64 32.56 4.83
CA GLU A 752 -24.90 33.74 5.65
C GLU A 752 -25.98 34.61 4.99
N SER A 753 -27.03 34.93 5.75
CA SER A 753 -28.20 35.67 5.24
C SER A 753 -28.82 35.06 3.97
N GLY A 754 -28.79 33.74 3.84
CA GLY A 754 -29.31 33.01 2.68
C GLY A 754 -28.43 33.04 1.42
N ARG A 755 -27.19 33.56 1.51
CA ARG A 755 -26.20 33.54 0.41
C ARG A 755 -25.03 32.64 0.77
N GLU A 756 -24.55 31.89 -0.21
CA GLU A 756 -23.31 31.12 -0.09
C GLU A 756 -22.12 32.08 -0.10
N LYS A 757 -21.22 31.90 0.85
CA LYS A 757 -19.95 32.61 0.99
C LYS A 757 -18.84 31.59 1.24
N SER A 758 -17.60 32.03 1.06
CA SER A 758 -16.42 31.23 1.39
C SER A 758 -15.38 32.07 2.10
N MET A 759 -14.53 31.40 2.88
CA MET A 759 -13.34 31.99 3.50
C MET A 759 -12.18 31.00 3.45
N GLU A 760 -10.97 31.52 3.34
CA GLU A 760 -9.73 30.73 3.45
C GLU A 760 -9.26 30.72 4.90
N LEU A 761 -8.97 29.54 5.44
CA LEU A 761 -8.54 29.36 6.83
C LEU A 761 -7.28 28.51 6.90
N PRO A 762 -6.32 28.83 7.79
CA PRO A 762 -5.23 27.93 8.13
C PRO A 762 -5.77 26.64 8.77
N LEU A 763 -5.28 25.48 8.36
CA LEU A 763 -5.60 24.21 9.02
C LEU A 763 -4.62 23.97 10.17
N THR A 764 -5.05 24.22 11.40
CA THR A 764 -4.24 24.04 12.61
C THR A 764 -4.52 22.69 13.28
N PHE A 765 -3.74 22.32 14.29
CA PHE A 765 -4.03 21.14 15.12
C PHE A 765 -5.44 21.20 15.75
N ALA A 766 -5.97 22.39 16.07
CA ALA A 766 -7.31 22.53 16.62
C ALA A 766 -8.41 22.14 15.61
N ASP A 767 -8.20 22.41 14.31
CA ASP A 767 -9.10 22.03 13.22
C ASP A 767 -9.11 20.51 12.99
N PHE A 768 -7.98 19.83 13.22
CA PHE A 768 -7.94 18.37 13.28
C PHE A 768 -8.60 17.85 14.56
N ALA A 769 -8.24 18.39 15.73
CA ALA A 769 -8.73 17.89 17.01
C ALA A 769 -10.26 17.98 17.15
N VAL A 770 -10.93 18.94 16.49
CA VAL A 770 -12.39 19.06 16.55
C VAL A 770 -13.12 17.91 15.84
N THR A 771 -12.46 17.20 14.90
CA THR A 771 -13.06 16.08 14.16
C THR A 771 -13.06 14.77 14.94
N GLU A 772 -12.31 14.68 16.05
CA GLU A 772 -12.15 13.45 16.83
C GLU A 772 -12.77 13.56 18.23
N ALA A 773 -13.49 12.51 18.64
CA ALA A 773 -14.19 12.49 19.92
C ALA A 773 -13.25 12.58 21.13
N ARG A 774 -12.01 12.07 21.00
CA ARG A 774 -10.98 12.10 22.05
C ARG A 774 -10.51 13.50 22.45
N PHE A 775 -10.87 14.54 21.69
CA PHE A 775 -10.64 15.95 22.08
C PHE A 775 -11.91 16.75 22.34
N ARG A 776 -13.10 16.17 22.06
CA ARG A 776 -14.39 16.88 22.05
C ARG A 776 -14.67 17.72 23.31
N LYS A 777 -14.23 17.29 24.49
CA LYS A 777 -14.49 18.03 25.75
C LYS A 777 -13.72 19.35 25.86
N HIS A 778 -12.76 19.61 24.97
CA HIS A 778 -11.98 20.86 24.90
C HIS A 778 -12.64 21.97 24.09
N PHE A 779 -13.73 21.67 23.38
CA PHE A 779 -14.42 22.64 22.54
C PHE A 779 -15.75 23.05 23.16
N ARG A 780 -16.08 24.34 23.09
CA ARG A 780 -17.38 24.88 23.52
C ARG A 780 -17.92 25.83 22.46
N LYS A 781 -19.15 25.58 22.00
CA LYS A 781 -19.84 26.48 21.07
C LYS A 781 -20.18 27.80 21.80
N ALA A 782 -19.66 28.91 21.30
CA ALA A 782 -20.00 30.24 21.79
C ALA A 782 -21.39 30.65 21.24
N PRO A 783 -22.34 31.04 22.11
CA PRO A 783 -23.59 31.67 21.68
C PRO A 783 -23.32 32.90 20.80
N GLN A 784 -24.11 33.09 19.75
CA GLN A 784 -23.83 34.11 18.73
C GLN A 784 -23.87 35.55 19.30
N ASP A 785 -24.70 35.78 20.32
CA ASP A 785 -24.81 37.03 21.06
C ASP A 785 -23.59 37.36 21.94
N THR A 786 -22.69 36.39 22.14
CA THR A 786 -21.44 36.61 22.91
C THR A 786 -20.24 36.95 22.04
N TRP A 787 -20.40 36.95 20.70
CA TRP A 787 -19.31 37.20 19.78
C TRP A 787 -18.81 38.65 19.90
N ASN A 788 -17.49 38.80 20.09
CA ASN A 788 -16.84 40.09 20.24
C ASN A 788 -15.41 40.05 19.66
N GLU A 789 -14.72 41.19 19.69
CA GLU A 789 -13.36 41.40 19.17
C GLU A 789 -12.25 40.71 19.99
N ASN A 790 -12.54 40.26 21.20
CA ASN A 790 -11.59 39.48 22.01
C ASN A 790 -11.61 38.00 21.64
N MET A 791 -12.54 37.54 20.81
CA MET A 791 -12.50 36.20 20.22
C MET A 791 -11.61 36.23 18.98
N VAL A 792 -10.49 35.52 19.03
CA VAL A 792 -9.44 35.53 18.01
C VAL A 792 -9.31 34.14 17.40
N HIS A 793 -9.09 34.05 16.08
CA HIS A 793 -8.89 32.75 15.44
C HIS A 793 -7.62 32.09 15.99
N VAL A 794 -7.60 30.76 16.16
CA VAL A 794 -6.45 30.05 16.77
C VAL A 794 -5.12 30.42 16.11
N SER A 795 -5.04 30.49 14.78
CA SER A 795 -3.80 30.83 14.08
C SER A 795 -3.27 32.23 14.42
N GLU A 796 -4.17 33.22 14.55
CA GLU A 796 -3.82 34.59 14.93
C GLU A 796 -3.43 34.65 16.42
N TYR A 797 -4.14 33.91 17.27
CA TYR A 797 -3.83 33.81 18.69
C TYR A 797 -2.44 33.20 18.93
N LEU A 798 -2.02 32.21 18.14
CA LEU A 798 -0.68 31.62 18.21
C LEU A 798 0.43 32.58 17.75
N ALA A 799 0.13 33.49 16.82
CA ALA A 799 1.08 34.49 16.35
C ALA A 799 1.29 35.66 17.35
N MET A 800 0.36 35.85 18.28
CA MET A 800 0.45 36.87 19.33
C MET A 800 1.51 36.52 20.38
N ASN A 801 2.16 37.54 20.93
CA ASN A 801 3.03 37.41 22.09
C ASN A 801 2.20 37.07 23.35
N THR A 802 2.85 36.51 24.38
CA THR A 802 2.17 36.07 25.61
C THR A 802 1.33 37.17 26.27
N ASP A 803 1.83 38.41 26.31
CA ASP A 803 1.12 39.54 26.93
C ASP A 803 -0.12 39.97 26.13
N GLU A 804 -0.09 39.84 24.80
CA GLU A 804 -1.20 40.20 23.90
C GLU A 804 -2.37 39.21 23.97
N ARG A 805 -2.10 38.00 24.47
CA ARG A 805 -3.10 36.93 24.65
C ARG A 805 -4.00 37.17 25.87
N GLU A 806 -3.61 38.07 26.78
CA GLU A 806 -4.41 38.34 27.99
C GLU A 806 -5.82 38.85 27.62
N GLY A 807 -6.85 38.21 28.17
CA GLY A 807 -8.25 38.55 27.91
C GLY A 807 -8.77 38.14 26.52
N LYS A 808 -7.96 37.44 25.71
CA LYS A 808 -8.38 36.89 24.40
C LYS A 808 -8.90 35.45 24.53
N PHE A 809 -9.83 35.09 23.64
CA PHE A 809 -10.50 33.80 23.62
C PHE A 809 -10.27 33.13 22.25
N PRO A 810 -9.40 32.11 22.17
CA PRO A 810 -9.12 31.46 20.90
C PRO A 810 -10.32 30.63 20.43
N TYR A 811 -10.61 30.66 19.12
CA TYR A 811 -11.68 29.87 18.52
C TYR A 811 -11.28 29.29 17.15
N VAL A 812 -11.96 28.20 16.76
CA VAL A 812 -12.00 27.68 15.38
C VAL A 812 -13.42 27.80 14.83
N TRP A 813 -13.53 27.89 13.50
CA TRP A 813 -14.83 27.88 12.83
C TRP A 813 -15.38 26.46 12.74
N ALA A 814 -16.70 26.34 12.88
CA ALA A 814 -17.42 25.11 12.60
C ALA A 814 -18.76 25.41 11.95
N LEU A 815 -19.30 24.44 11.22
CA LEU A 815 -20.59 24.55 10.57
C LEU A 815 -21.63 23.68 11.26
N ASP A 816 -22.86 24.19 11.34
CA ASP A 816 -24.01 23.35 11.70
C ASP A 816 -24.54 22.59 10.46
N ALA A 817 -25.54 21.72 10.69
CA ALA A 817 -26.16 20.93 9.61
C ALA A 817 -26.85 21.78 8.52
N LYS A 818 -27.04 23.09 8.75
CA LYS A 818 -27.60 24.04 7.79
C LYS A 818 -26.52 24.94 7.17
N GLN A 819 -25.24 24.59 7.34
CA GLN A 819 -24.10 25.34 6.83
C GLN A 819 -23.95 26.74 7.45
N HIS A 820 -24.50 26.98 8.65
CA HIS A 820 -24.28 28.25 9.36
C HIS A 820 -23.02 28.19 10.23
N LEU A 821 -22.31 29.31 10.27
CA LEU A 821 -21.10 29.46 11.07
C LEU A 821 -21.37 29.40 12.58
N SER A 822 -20.45 28.77 13.29
CA SER A 822 -20.37 28.74 14.75
C SER A 822 -18.91 28.93 15.17
N ARG A 823 -18.67 29.71 16.23
CA ARG A 823 -17.35 29.79 16.88
C ARG A 823 -17.24 28.73 17.96
N LEU A 824 -16.25 27.84 17.85
CA LEU A 824 -15.91 26.87 18.88
C LEU A 824 -14.72 27.39 19.67
N LEU A 825 -14.95 27.80 20.91
CA LEU A 825 -13.90 28.19 21.84
C LEU A 825 -13.02 26.98 22.13
N VAL A 826 -11.71 27.21 22.12
CA VAL A 826 -10.68 26.17 22.25
C VAL A 826 -10.05 26.24 23.65
N ALA A 827 -10.03 25.11 24.35
CA ALA A 827 -9.40 25.03 25.66
C ALA A 827 -7.87 25.07 25.57
N GLN A 828 -7.24 25.59 26.64
CA GLN A 828 -5.80 25.76 26.76
C GLN A 828 -4.95 24.51 26.36
N PRO A 829 -5.30 23.26 26.76
CA PRO A 829 -4.50 22.09 26.35
C PRO A 829 -4.42 21.88 24.83
N ILE A 830 -5.46 22.28 24.08
CA ILE A 830 -5.45 22.19 22.61
C ILE A 830 -4.59 23.31 22.02
N ILE A 831 -4.57 24.49 22.63
CA ILE A 831 -3.66 25.57 22.24
C ILE A 831 -2.21 25.17 22.47
N GLU A 832 -1.91 24.49 23.59
CA GLU A 832 -0.59 23.92 23.87
C GLU A 832 -0.19 22.89 22.81
N SER A 833 -1.09 21.97 22.44
CA SER A 833 -0.85 21.07 21.30
C SER A 833 -0.62 21.83 19.99
N CYS A 834 -1.38 22.88 19.70
CA CYS A 834 -1.15 23.68 18.48
C CYS A 834 0.25 24.31 18.45
N GLN A 835 0.69 24.88 19.59
CA GLN A 835 2.02 25.48 19.70
C GLN A 835 3.11 24.41 19.57
N ASP A 836 2.99 23.31 20.31
CA ASP A 836 3.96 22.20 20.29
C ASP A 836 4.11 21.58 18.89
N ARG A 837 3.00 21.40 18.15
CA ARG A 837 3.03 20.92 16.76
C ARG A 837 3.64 21.93 15.79
N LEU A 838 3.38 23.22 15.99
CA LEU A 838 3.98 24.29 15.20
C LEU A 838 5.50 24.36 15.43
N ASP A 839 5.94 24.31 16.68
CA ASP A 839 7.36 24.32 17.06
C ASP A 839 8.07 23.08 16.50
N TYR A 840 7.42 21.92 16.56
CA TYR A 840 7.90 20.69 15.94
C TYR A 840 8.08 20.87 14.43
N TRP A 841 7.10 21.43 13.72
CA TRP A 841 7.18 21.69 12.29
C TRP A 841 8.34 22.64 11.94
N ILE A 842 8.51 23.74 12.68
CA ILE A 842 9.62 24.69 12.50
C ILE A 842 10.98 23.99 12.67
N MET A 843 11.11 23.16 13.71
CA MET A 843 12.33 22.36 13.93
C MET A 843 12.61 21.42 12.75
N LEU A 844 11.59 20.73 12.23
CA LEU A 844 11.75 19.84 11.08
C LEU A 844 12.22 20.60 9.84
N LYS A 845 11.62 21.76 9.54
CA LYS A 845 12.04 22.62 8.42
C LYS A 845 13.50 23.05 8.55
N ALA A 846 13.94 23.41 9.76
CA ALA A 846 15.32 23.77 10.03
C ALA A 846 16.28 22.58 9.81
N MET A 847 15.88 21.37 10.22
CA MET A 847 16.66 20.15 9.99
C MET A 847 16.81 19.79 8.50
N ALA A 848 15.74 19.95 7.73
CA ALA A 848 15.71 19.72 6.29
C ALA A 848 16.39 20.84 5.47
N GLY A 849 16.72 21.98 6.10
CA GLY A 849 17.30 23.13 5.41
C GLY A 849 16.33 23.85 4.47
N VAL A 850 15.01 23.72 4.70
CA VAL A 850 13.96 24.43 3.94
C VAL A 850 14.08 25.94 4.16
N ASP A 851 14.15 26.34 5.43
CA ASP A 851 14.40 27.73 5.80
C ASP A 851 15.91 27.96 5.75
N LYS A 852 16.44 28.44 4.61
CA LYS A 852 17.80 28.99 4.61
C LYS A 852 17.78 30.21 5.54
N PRO A 853 18.69 30.32 6.53
CA PRO A 853 18.83 31.56 7.24
C PRO A 853 19.02 32.64 6.18
N GLU A 854 18.22 33.71 6.24
CA GLU A 854 18.54 34.93 5.54
C GLU A 854 19.97 35.29 5.99
N THR A 855 20.96 34.89 5.21
CA THR A 855 22.16 35.68 5.08
C THR A 855 21.63 36.95 4.46
N SER A 856 21.17 37.86 5.33
CA SER A 856 20.68 39.17 4.94
C SER A 856 21.67 39.66 3.90
N LYS A 857 21.21 39.80 2.65
CA LYS A 857 22.03 40.41 1.61
C LYS A 857 22.52 41.78 2.10
N GLU A 858 21.80 42.39 3.05
CA GLU A 858 22.22 43.55 3.82
C GLU A 858 23.50 43.34 4.66
N ASN A 859 23.71 42.23 5.40
CA ASN A 859 24.98 42.01 6.10
C ASN A 859 26.14 41.70 5.16
N LEU A 860 25.90 40.97 4.05
CA LEU A 860 26.97 40.67 3.10
C LEU A 860 27.30 41.91 2.25
N GLU A 861 26.32 42.70 1.80
CA GLU A 861 26.57 43.99 1.15
C GLU A 861 27.14 45.02 2.12
N GLN A 862 26.78 45.04 3.41
CA GLN A 862 27.41 45.90 4.40
C GLN A 862 28.82 45.45 4.75
N GLN A 863 29.09 44.15 4.84
CA GLN A 863 30.45 43.61 5.02
C GLN A 863 31.31 43.86 3.79
N ILE A 864 30.80 43.58 2.59
CA ILE A 864 31.47 43.88 1.32
C ILE A 864 31.64 45.40 1.17
N ARG A 865 30.64 46.23 1.50
CA ARG A 865 30.81 47.71 1.51
C ARG A 865 31.82 48.15 2.55
N ALA A 866 31.84 47.59 3.75
CA ALA A 866 32.80 47.96 4.79
C ALA A 866 34.22 47.53 4.40
N GLU A 867 34.37 46.37 3.76
CA GLU A 867 35.64 45.84 3.28
C GLU A 867 36.12 46.57 2.02
N VAL A 868 35.21 46.89 1.08
CA VAL A 868 35.50 47.70 -0.11
C VAL A 868 35.75 49.15 0.27
N VAL A 869 35.02 49.76 1.21
CA VAL A 869 35.31 51.09 1.74
C VAL A 869 36.61 51.08 2.53
N GLY A 870 36.92 50.02 3.28
CA GLY A 870 38.21 49.85 3.95
C GLY A 870 39.38 49.74 2.97
N ASN A 871 39.22 48.96 1.91
CA ASN A 871 40.21 48.79 0.84
C ASN A 871 40.33 50.02 -0.07
N ILE A 872 39.23 50.74 -0.32
CA ILE A 872 39.22 52.01 -1.04
C ILE A 872 39.79 53.13 -0.17
N ALA A 873 39.55 53.15 1.15
CA ALA A 873 40.16 54.12 2.06
C ALA A 873 41.67 53.86 2.23
N ALA A 874 42.09 52.59 2.32
CA ALA A 874 43.50 52.21 2.29
C ALA A 874 44.15 52.49 0.92
N GLY A 875 43.41 52.26 -0.17
CA GLY A 875 43.82 52.58 -1.54
C GLY A 875 43.90 54.08 -1.81
N LEU A 876 42.94 54.87 -1.33
CA LEU A 876 42.88 56.34 -1.43
C LEU A 876 43.89 57.01 -0.50
N MET A 877 44.20 56.46 0.67
CA MET A 877 45.32 56.93 1.49
C MET A 877 46.67 56.67 0.81
N ASN A 878 46.78 55.59 0.02
CA ASN A 878 47.94 55.32 -0.83
C ASN A 878 47.95 56.12 -2.15
N LEU A 879 46.79 56.59 -2.63
CA LEU A 879 46.63 57.36 -3.88
C LEU A 879 46.45 58.88 -3.68
N ALA A 880 46.22 59.36 -2.45
CA ALA A 880 46.19 60.78 -2.08
C ALA A 880 47.58 61.40 -1.97
N GLY A 881 48.63 60.64 -2.28
CA GLY A 881 49.94 61.15 -2.69
C GLY A 881 50.01 61.33 -4.22
N GLY A 882 49.16 62.17 -4.81
CA GLY A 882 49.23 62.42 -6.26
C GLY A 882 48.08 63.27 -6.80
N ASN A 883 48.43 64.47 -7.28
CA ASN A 883 47.53 65.45 -7.90
C ASN A 883 46.75 64.92 -9.12
N GLY A 884 45.51 65.39 -9.29
CA GLY A 884 44.95 65.66 -10.64
C GLY A 884 43.55 65.14 -10.96
N ALA A 885 42.55 66.00 -10.74
CA ALA A 885 41.34 66.25 -11.54
C ALA A 885 40.65 65.16 -12.40
N GLY A 886 39.35 64.96 -12.13
CA GLY A 886 38.30 64.98 -13.16
C GLY A 886 37.50 63.69 -13.40
N LEU A 887 36.34 63.54 -12.73
CA LEU A 887 35.27 62.65 -13.18
C LEU A 887 33.90 63.25 -12.83
N ALA A 888 33.25 63.80 -13.85
CA ALA A 888 31.86 64.20 -13.83
C ALA A 888 31.17 63.63 -15.07
N SER A 889 30.34 62.61 -14.90
CA SER A 889 29.10 62.42 -15.67
C SER A 889 28.36 61.18 -15.18
N LEU A 890 27.10 61.40 -14.76
CA LEU A 890 25.89 60.60 -15.04
C LEU A 890 25.06 60.37 -13.78
N ALA A 891 24.12 61.30 -13.58
CA ALA A 891 22.93 61.06 -12.77
C ALA A 891 21.70 61.65 -13.48
N ALA A 892 20.61 60.89 -13.38
CA ALA A 892 19.20 61.28 -13.45
C ALA A 892 18.58 61.56 -14.82
N THR A 893 17.59 60.75 -15.24
CA THR A 893 16.16 60.97 -14.87
C THR A 893 15.24 59.81 -15.34
N PRO A 894 14.07 59.58 -14.71
CA PRO A 894 13.17 58.46 -14.96
C PRO A 894 11.94 58.84 -15.83
N ALA A 895 11.31 57.85 -16.48
CA ALA A 895 10.07 58.00 -17.25
C ALA A 895 8.98 57.02 -16.75
N PRO A 896 7.67 57.34 -16.93
CA PRO A 896 6.59 56.81 -16.11
C PRO A 896 5.82 55.62 -16.73
N ALA A 897 5.02 55.00 -15.86
CA ALA A 897 4.18 53.83 -16.07
C ALA A 897 3.18 53.94 -17.23
N ALA A 898 2.99 52.81 -17.93
CA ALA A 898 1.86 52.56 -18.82
C ALA A 898 1.12 51.30 -18.37
N THR A 899 -0.17 51.48 -18.11
CA THR A 899 -1.20 50.46 -17.89
C THR A 899 -1.40 49.59 -19.13
N ALA A 900 -1.37 48.27 -18.98
CA ALA A 900 -1.77 47.32 -20.02
C ALA A 900 -2.95 46.47 -19.54
N THR A 901 -4.08 46.66 -20.22
CA THR A 901 -5.31 45.88 -20.16
C THR A 901 -5.12 44.46 -20.66
N ALA A 902 -5.78 43.52 -19.99
CA ALA A 902 -5.87 42.11 -20.33
C ALA A 902 -6.60 41.88 -21.67
N ALA A 903 -6.03 41.03 -22.50
CA ALA A 903 -6.72 40.30 -23.56
C ALA A 903 -6.06 38.92 -23.72
N GLN A 904 -6.85 37.86 -23.54
CA GLN A 904 -6.50 36.49 -23.95
C GLN A 904 -6.32 36.42 -25.47
N PRO A 905 -5.46 35.50 -25.93
CA PRO A 905 -5.98 34.49 -26.85
C PRO A 905 -5.49 33.07 -26.55
N ALA A 906 -6.30 32.12 -27.01
CA ALA A 906 -6.02 30.71 -27.05
C ALA A 906 -5.04 30.32 -28.18
N ALA A 907 -4.42 29.15 -27.98
CA ALA A 907 -3.86 28.21 -28.96
C ALA A 907 -2.38 28.30 -29.39
N ALA A 908 -1.83 27.08 -29.52
CA ALA A 908 -0.65 26.62 -30.26
C ALA A 908 0.74 26.66 -29.57
N ALA A 909 1.42 25.51 -29.66
CA ALA A 909 2.79 25.27 -29.19
C ALA A 909 3.78 26.25 -29.83
N PRO A 910 4.66 26.91 -29.05
CA PRO A 910 5.71 27.74 -29.60
C PRO A 910 6.92 26.86 -29.94
N SER A 911 7.24 26.73 -31.23
CA SER A 911 8.60 26.46 -31.66
C SER A 911 9.31 27.82 -31.82
N GLY A 912 10.09 28.18 -30.80
CA GLY A 912 10.92 29.39 -30.77
C GLY A 912 12.30 29.04 -30.24
N GLY A 913 13.34 29.45 -30.98
CA GLY A 913 14.72 29.04 -30.76
C GLY A 913 15.28 29.46 -29.41
N ASP A 914 15.58 28.45 -28.58
CA ASP A 914 16.69 28.39 -27.61
C ASP A 914 16.64 27.06 -26.85
N GLY A 915 16.47 25.92 -27.55
CA GLY A 915 16.54 24.58 -26.93
C GLY A 915 15.70 24.35 -25.66
N TYR A 916 14.71 25.21 -25.38
CA TYR A 916 13.84 25.21 -24.20
C TYR A 916 12.44 24.82 -24.65
N LEU A 917 11.97 23.68 -24.14
CA LEU A 917 10.62 23.19 -24.33
C LEU A 917 9.82 23.56 -23.07
N ALA A 918 8.86 24.47 -23.17
CA ALA A 918 8.07 24.87 -22.01
C ALA A 918 7.18 23.70 -21.52
N PRO A 919 7.02 23.51 -20.20
CA PRO A 919 6.06 22.54 -19.67
C PRO A 919 4.64 22.89 -20.11
N TRP A 920 3.86 21.89 -20.51
CA TRP A 920 2.45 22.09 -20.89
C TRP A 920 1.58 20.90 -20.45
N LEU A 921 0.27 21.12 -20.39
CA LEU A 921 -0.70 20.11 -19.97
C LEU A 921 -1.86 20.07 -20.97
N ASP A 922 -2.20 18.89 -21.47
CA ASP A 922 -3.40 18.65 -22.29
C ASP A 922 -4.67 18.68 -21.41
N THR A 923 -5.00 19.87 -20.90
CA THR A 923 -6.09 20.12 -19.94
C THR A 923 -7.44 19.51 -20.35
N PRO A 924 -7.88 19.58 -21.63
CA PRO A 924 -9.14 18.95 -22.05
C PRO A 924 -9.22 17.46 -21.72
N ASN A 925 -8.09 16.77 -21.74
CA ASN A 925 -7.97 15.34 -21.53
C ASN A 925 -7.68 14.94 -20.06
N CYS A 926 -7.60 15.89 -19.14
CA CYS A 926 -7.38 15.62 -17.72
C CYS A 926 -8.55 14.83 -17.10
N THR A 927 -8.23 13.83 -16.27
CA THR A 927 -9.20 12.98 -15.55
C THR A 927 -9.45 13.39 -14.11
N ALA A 928 -8.86 14.50 -13.64
CA ALA A 928 -9.05 15.02 -12.28
C ALA A 928 -8.65 14.06 -11.13
N CYS A 929 -7.59 13.26 -11.33
CA CYS A 929 -7.13 12.28 -10.33
C CYS A 929 -6.35 12.86 -9.13
N ASP A 930 -6.27 14.19 -9.00
CA ASP A 930 -5.62 14.93 -7.91
C ASP A 930 -4.10 14.74 -7.71
N GLU A 931 -3.47 13.74 -8.32
CA GLU A 931 -2.04 13.42 -8.16
C GLU A 931 -1.12 14.64 -8.34
N CYS A 932 -1.26 15.38 -9.43
CA CYS A 932 -0.42 16.56 -9.69
C CYS A 932 -0.64 17.69 -8.67
N ILE A 933 -1.87 17.82 -8.16
CA ILE A 933 -2.22 18.82 -7.15
C ILE A 933 -1.62 18.44 -5.79
N ASN A 934 -1.68 17.15 -5.44
CA ASN A 934 -1.11 16.61 -4.21
C ASN A 934 0.42 16.70 -4.20
N ILE A 935 1.06 16.54 -5.37
CA ILE A 935 2.52 16.73 -5.50
C ILE A 935 2.88 18.20 -5.28
N ASN A 936 2.27 19.13 -6.03
CA ASN A 936 2.56 20.55 -5.87
C ASN A 936 1.42 21.45 -6.37
N SER A 937 0.55 21.87 -5.45
CA SER A 937 -0.58 22.78 -5.71
C SER A 937 -0.17 24.22 -6.05
N LYS A 938 1.12 24.57 -5.95
CA LYS A 938 1.64 25.84 -6.48
C LYS A 938 1.91 25.75 -7.99
N ILE A 939 2.31 24.57 -8.48
CA ILE A 939 2.54 24.31 -9.90
C ILE A 939 1.24 24.03 -10.63
N PHE A 940 0.36 23.21 -10.05
CA PHE A 940 -0.88 22.76 -10.68
C PHE A 940 -2.11 23.30 -9.96
N ALA A 941 -3.17 23.60 -10.72
CA ALA A 941 -4.48 23.98 -10.17
C ALA A 941 -5.62 23.44 -11.04
N TYR A 942 -6.82 23.37 -10.48
CA TYR A 942 -8.03 23.05 -11.23
C TYR A 942 -8.72 24.29 -11.80
N ASN A 943 -9.24 24.16 -13.01
CA ASN A 943 -10.21 25.11 -13.57
C ASN A 943 -11.63 24.83 -13.04
N ALA A 944 -12.62 25.59 -13.51
CA ALA A 944 -14.02 25.43 -13.11
C ALA A 944 -14.63 24.06 -13.47
N ASP A 945 -14.11 23.39 -14.51
CA ASP A 945 -14.56 22.08 -14.99
C ASP A 945 -13.79 20.91 -14.34
N LYS A 946 -13.06 21.16 -13.24
CA LYS A 946 -12.13 20.21 -12.59
C LYS A 946 -11.11 19.61 -13.56
N LYS A 947 -10.55 20.42 -14.48
CA LYS A 947 -9.42 20.03 -15.32
C LYS A 947 -8.15 20.72 -14.86
N ALA A 948 -7.10 19.93 -14.66
CA ALA A 948 -5.82 20.45 -14.19
C ALA A 948 -5.15 21.31 -15.27
N TYR A 949 -4.52 22.40 -14.86
CA TYR A 949 -3.66 23.23 -15.68
C TYR A 949 -2.40 23.61 -14.90
N ILE A 950 -1.34 24.00 -15.62
CA ILE A 950 -0.12 24.51 -15.00
C ILE A 950 -0.36 25.98 -14.64
N LYS A 951 -0.45 26.27 -13.34
CA LYS A 951 -0.60 27.61 -12.76
C LYS A 951 0.71 28.38 -12.82
N ASP A 952 1.81 27.76 -12.38
CA ASP A 952 3.16 28.34 -12.42
C ASP A 952 4.22 27.21 -12.47
N PRO A 953 4.86 26.96 -13.62
CA PRO A 953 5.87 25.89 -13.74
C PRO A 953 7.14 26.14 -12.92
N ASN A 954 7.37 27.37 -12.45
CA ASN A 954 8.56 27.74 -11.69
C ASN A 954 8.32 27.82 -10.17
N ALA A 955 7.10 27.50 -9.71
CA ALA A 955 6.73 27.54 -8.30
C ALA A 955 7.24 26.36 -7.45
N GLY A 956 8.01 25.44 -8.06
CA GLY A 956 8.63 24.30 -7.40
C GLY A 956 9.77 23.70 -8.24
N PRO A 957 10.47 22.67 -7.73
CA PRO A 957 11.55 22.01 -8.46
C PRO A 957 11.03 21.26 -9.70
N TYR A 958 11.86 21.18 -10.74
CA TYR A 958 11.52 20.47 -11.99
C TYR A 958 11.13 18.99 -11.76
N SER A 959 11.71 18.35 -10.74
CA SER A 959 11.35 17.00 -10.33
C SER A 959 9.86 16.81 -10.04
N ASP A 960 9.17 17.84 -9.54
CA ASP A 960 7.74 17.76 -9.21
C ASP A 960 6.89 17.64 -10.49
N ILE A 961 7.28 18.35 -11.55
CA ILE A 961 6.61 18.27 -12.85
C ILE A 961 6.84 16.88 -13.47
N VAL A 962 8.05 16.36 -13.39
CA VAL A 962 8.38 15.01 -13.90
C VAL A 962 7.64 13.93 -13.13
N LYS A 963 7.64 13.98 -11.79
CA LYS A 963 6.86 13.06 -10.95
C LYS A 963 5.35 13.17 -11.23
N ALA A 964 4.83 14.37 -11.45
CA ALA A 964 3.44 14.57 -11.82
C ALA A 964 3.12 13.91 -13.18
N ALA A 965 4.00 14.01 -14.18
CA ALA A 965 3.84 13.33 -15.46
C ALA A 965 3.89 11.80 -15.34
N GLU A 966 4.79 11.27 -14.52
CA GLU A 966 4.88 9.84 -14.24
C GLU A 966 3.61 9.29 -13.58
N LYS A 967 3.04 10.03 -12.62
CA LYS A 967 1.86 9.61 -11.86
C LYS A 967 0.54 9.92 -12.57
N CYS A 968 0.51 10.89 -13.49
CA CYS A 968 -0.69 11.32 -14.21
C CYS A 968 -1.42 10.15 -14.91
N THR A 969 -2.60 9.78 -14.40
CA THR A 969 -3.41 8.68 -14.95
C THR A 969 -3.82 8.93 -16.40
N ALA A 970 -4.13 10.17 -16.74
CA ALA A 970 -4.49 10.55 -18.10
C ALA A 970 -3.29 10.67 -19.07
N GLN A 971 -2.05 10.67 -18.55
CA GLN A 971 -0.80 10.92 -19.29
C GLN A 971 -0.86 12.22 -20.12
N VAL A 972 -1.31 13.31 -19.50
CA VAL A 972 -1.53 14.63 -20.16
C VAL A 972 -0.53 15.70 -19.77
N ILE A 973 0.43 15.38 -18.89
CA ILE A 973 1.44 16.34 -18.41
C ILE A 973 2.72 16.13 -19.20
N HIS A 974 3.22 17.19 -19.83
CA HIS A 974 4.43 17.22 -20.63
C HIS A 974 5.45 18.12 -19.92
N PRO A 975 6.46 17.56 -19.23
CA PRO A 975 7.35 18.35 -18.37
C PRO A 975 8.21 19.37 -19.11
N GLY A 976 8.43 19.23 -20.41
CA GLY A 976 9.34 20.08 -21.16
C GLY A 976 10.79 19.92 -20.70
N LEU A 977 11.58 20.98 -20.82
CA LEU A 977 12.94 21.08 -20.30
C LEU A 977 13.00 22.11 -19.16
N PRO A 978 13.84 21.89 -18.14
CA PRO A 978 13.95 22.82 -17.01
C PRO A 978 14.55 24.16 -17.46
N GLN A 979 14.02 25.25 -16.92
CA GLN A 979 14.56 26.59 -17.15
C GLN A 979 15.89 26.79 -16.39
N ASP A 980 16.01 26.22 -15.19
CA ASP A 980 17.25 26.15 -14.41
C ASP A 980 17.90 24.77 -14.52
N ARG A 981 19.11 24.72 -15.09
CA ARG A 981 19.91 23.49 -15.25
C ARG A 981 20.99 23.30 -14.17
N ASN A 982 20.97 24.08 -13.09
CA ASN A 982 21.94 23.97 -11.99
C ASN A 982 21.42 23.16 -10.80
N ALA A 983 20.18 22.65 -10.86
CA ALA A 983 19.61 21.85 -9.78
C ALA A 983 20.32 20.49 -9.63
N LYS A 984 20.31 19.97 -8.39
CA LYS A 984 20.86 18.64 -8.09
C LYS A 984 20.14 17.56 -8.91
N ASP A 985 20.91 16.63 -9.48
CA ASP A 985 20.42 15.50 -10.27
C ASP A 985 19.57 15.89 -11.50
N ILE A 986 19.73 17.11 -12.03
CA ILE A 986 18.87 17.61 -13.11
C ILE A 986 18.94 16.76 -14.39
N ASP A 987 20.12 16.24 -14.75
CA ASP A 987 20.28 15.36 -15.92
C ASP A 987 19.47 14.06 -15.77
N LYS A 988 19.38 13.53 -14.53
CA LYS A 988 18.54 12.37 -14.22
C LYS A 988 17.06 12.70 -14.44
N TRP A 989 16.62 13.87 -13.99
CA TRP A 989 15.23 14.30 -14.17
C TRP A 989 14.88 14.62 -15.62
N ILE A 990 15.79 15.24 -16.38
CA ILE A 990 15.63 15.45 -17.82
C ILE A 990 15.46 14.11 -18.53
N LYS A 991 16.32 13.12 -18.24
CA LYS A 991 16.21 11.77 -18.81
C LYS A 991 14.87 11.09 -18.49
N ARG A 992 14.36 11.25 -17.27
CA ARG A 992 13.03 10.72 -16.87
C ARG A 992 11.89 11.41 -17.62
N ALA A 993 12.04 12.69 -17.95
CA ALA A 993 11.05 13.48 -18.66
C ALA A 993 10.94 13.13 -20.16
N GLU A 994 12.00 12.62 -20.79
CA GLU A 994 12.12 12.42 -22.24
C GLU A 994 10.92 11.69 -22.87
N LYS A 995 10.40 10.65 -22.22
CA LYS A 995 9.29 9.84 -22.76
C LYS A 995 7.92 10.53 -22.71
N PHE A 996 7.81 11.63 -21.97
CA PHE A 996 6.59 12.42 -21.86
C PHE A 996 6.62 13.66 -22.75
N ASN A 997 7.77 14.02 -23.32
CA ASN A 997 7.94 15.25 -24.10
C ASN A 997 7.59 15.11 -25.58
#